data_AF-A0ABD1Z098-F1
#
_entry.id   AF-A0ABD1Z098-F1
#
_cell.length_a   1.000
_cell.length_b   1.000
_cell.length_c   1.000
_cell.angle_alpha   90.00
_cell.angle_beta   90.00
_cell.angle_gamma   90.00
#
_symmetry.space_group_name_H-M   'P 1'
#
loop_
_entity.id
_entity.type
_entity.pdbx_description
1 polymer ?
#
loop_
_entity_poly.entity_id
_entity_poly.type
_entity_poly.pdbx_seq_one_letter_code
_entity_poly.pdbx_strand_id
1 'polypeptide(L)'
;MAETSIRPRRQRDYHLIPRQHPLVIDNGAFRCRMGWAGEDTPRVEFRNVVNKPRHRASGETVNVIGDFDPSLVKTFDFTRAAVRTPFDGNVVYQYETMESILDYGFERMGIEGDNQIDHPVLMTECPCNPAYCRGKMAELLFEAYDIPAVAFGIDGVFSYLNNRNQGVSEADGLVVCSGHMATHVIPMISGEPVMEAAVRTPVGGYHVTDYLKRLLSLEYPYHVNSISWEKVEELKQEHCYIAGNYHSELEIFQNDGPEAEEKTRWWQLPWVPSPPEKEPATEEEIARKAAVKEKQGQRLREMAAAKRSSKIADLENEVVGLEQLLLNLDADDEYSDALLAESGYLSREEIQSALTKASVSLKKLKGEAVQPEPEKVDETPDKEKYPLLDVPNSLLTAEQLKEKKRQRFLKMTSEGRARAKLKRQEEGLEREREKQLDEERRLANPEQYLEELRTRYGELAARAEGRKRKKQKNGSGASAGGQPATGTLVLGGRGERLSASQKERMRLLTTAAFDRGKEEDTFGTRDEDWQLYKRMSRDGDDDEDAEEDDAELARLEARLQEIDSTFQPTLGLVPGAQKTSVEVQAPKPLTAEDFRISLGVERFRCPEIVMQPTMVGVDQVGIGEMVEASLRRLPENLHQLVVKGTILLTGGNALFSGLNERLATELRACRPFGSTIRVVKAANPLLDAWRGASRYADSSALRKFSFTKEDYEEKGQDWLRKHKLIYSHANTFS
;
A
#
# COMPACT_ATOMS: atom_id res chain seq x y z
N MET A 1 -33.36 -8.46 -8.99
CA MET A 1 -32.30 -8.89 -8.06
C MET A 1 -32.65 -8.30 -6.72
N ALA A 2 -33.03 -9.14 -5.74
CA ALA A 2 -33.34 -8.67 -4.40
C ALA A 2 -32.07 -8.01 -3.81
N GLU A 3 -32.21 -6.88 -3.14
CA GLU A 3 -31.16 -6.31 -2.30
C GLU A 3 -30.80 -7.35 -1.23
N THR A 4 -29.80 -8.19 -1.51
CA THR A 4 -29.17 -9.04 -0.50
C THR A 4 -28.48 -8.11 0.48
N SER A 5 -29.12 -7.91 1.64
CA SER A 5 -28.48 -7.31 2.80
C SER A 5 -27.11 -7.98 2.98
N ILE A 6 -26.03 -7.21 2.80
CA ILE A 6 -24.64 -7.69 2.88
C ILE A 6 -24.36 -8.30 4.26
N ARG A 7 -25.11 -7.86 5.28
CA ARG A 7 -25.11 -8.45 6.61
C ARG A 7 -26.29 -9.39 6.81
N PRO A 8 -26.09 -10.61 7.35
CA PRO A 8 -27.18 -11.50 7.70
C PRO A 8 -28.11 -10.83 8.73
N ARG A 9 -29.42 -11.00 8.54
CA ARG A 9 -30.43 -10.47 9.46
C ARG A 9 -30.40 -11.27 10.77
N ARG A 10 -30.49 -10.56 11.90
CA ARG A 10 -30.62 -11.18 13.23
C ARG A 10 -31.94 -11.95 13.35
N GLN A 11 -31.87 -13.22 13.70
CA GLN A 11 -33.01 -14.09 14.02
C GLN A 11 -33.62 -13.70 15.38
N ARG A 12 -34.87 -14.10 15.63
CA ARG A 12 -35.64 -13.69 16.83
C ARG A 12 -36.38 -14.84 17.53
N ASP A 13 -36.26 -16.04 16.97
CA ASP A 13 -36.99 -17.23 17.35
C ASP A 13 -36.14 -18.21 18.16
N TYR A 14 -34.89 -17.86 18.53
CA TYR A 14 -33.99 -18.72 19.30
C TYR A 14 -34.68 -19.36 20.52
N HIS A 15 -35.30 -18.55 21.37
CA HIS A 15 -36.01 -19.04 22.57
C HIS A 15 -37.31 -19.83 22.28
N LEU A 16 -37.79 -19.82 21.04
CA LEU A 16 -38.95 -20.60 20.60
C LEU A 16 -38.53 -22.00 20.13
N ILE A 17 -37.24 -22.23 19.86
CA ILE A 17 -36.72 -23.52 19.42
C ILE A 17 -36.53 -24.42 20.65
N PRO A 18 -36.98 -25.69 20.62
CA PRO A 18 -36.78 -26.61 21.73
C PRO A 18 -35.29 -26.82 22.04
N ARG A 19 -34.90 -26.82 23.32
CA ARG A 19 -33.49 -26.99 23.77
C ARG A 19 -32.81 -28.27 23.26
N GLN A 20 -33.57 -29.33 23.00
CA GLN A 20 -33.00 -30.57 22.44
C GLN A 20 -32.80 -30.54 20.92
N HIS A 21 -33.25 -29.47 20.26
CA HIS A 21 -33.14 -29.32 18.82
C HIS A 21 -31.74 -28.79 18.46
N PRO A 22 -30.95 -29.50 17.65
CA PRO A 22 -29.54 -29.16 17.47
C PRO A 22 -29.31 -27.93 16.60
N LEU A 23 -28.27 -27.17 16.96
CA LEU A 23 -27.68 -26.13 16.13
C LEU A 23 -26.60 -26.73 15.22
N VAL A 24 -26.62 -26.36 13.95
CA VAL A 24 -25.67 -26.85 12.93
C VAL A 24 -24.77 -25.71 12.49
N ILE A 25 -23.46 -25.89 12.66
CA ILE A 25 -22.43 -24.92 12.30
C ILE A 25 -21.54 -25.55 11.22
N ASP A 26 -21.70 -25.11 9.97
CA ASP A 26 -20.73 -25.42 8.92
C ASP A 26 -19.59 -24.39 8.98
N ASN A 27 -18.47 -24.79 9.61
CA ASN A 27 -17.30 -23.95 9.86
C ASN A 27 -16.29 -23.99 8.72
N GLY A 28 -16.71 -23.58 7.53
CA GLY A 28 -15.83 -23.51 6.35
C GLY A 28 -14.84 -22.36 6.40
N ALA A 29 -13.62 -22.56 5.90
CA ALA A 29 -12.57 -21.53 5.86
C ALA A 29 -12.91 -20.30 5.00
N PHE A 30 -13.91 -20.39 4.12
CA PHE A 30 -14.39 -19.29 3.29
C PHE A 30 -15.64 -18.62 3.86
N ARG A 31 -16.66 -19.43 4.19
CA ARG A 31 -17.92 -18.99 4.77
C ARG A 31 -18.25 -19.84 5.99
N CYS A 32 -18.71 -19.17 7.04
CA CYS A 32 -19.34 -19.80 8.19
C CYS A 32 -20.86 -19.80 7.96
N ARG A 33 -21.52 -20.92 8.23
CA ARG A 33 -22.98 -21.04 8.12
C ARG A 33 -23.56 -21.62 9.40
N MET A 34 -24.65 -21.04 9.87
CA MET A 34 -25.36 -21.47 11.06
C MET A 34 -26.85 -21.60 10.78
N GLY A 35 -27.49 -22.61 11.35
CA GLY A 35 -28.92 -22.85 11.23
C GLY A 35 -29.35 -24.07 12.04
N TRP A 36 -30.62 -24.41 11.96
CA TRP A 36 -31.18 -25.48 12.76
C TRP A 36 -31.20 -26.81 12.01
N ALA A 37 -31.14 -27.91 12.75
CA ALA A 37 -31.25 -29.25 12.20
C ALA A 37 -32.59 -29.44 11.45
N GLY A 38 -32.57 -30.20 10.35
CA GLY A 38 -33.75 -30.47 9.53
C GLY A 38 -34.13 -29.35 8.55
N GLU A 39 -33.54 -28.15 8.66
CA GLU A 39 -33.76 -27.07 7.70
C GLU A 39 -32.98 -27.30 6.40
N ASP A 40 -33.49 -26.79 5.26
CA ASP A 40 -32.87 -26.91 3.93
C ASP A 40 -31.93 -25.74 3.56
N THR A 41 -31.96 -24.65 4.33
CA THR A 41 -31.11 -23.46 4.17
C THR A 41 -30.59 -22.95 5.50
N PRO A 42 -29.31 -22.54 5.60
CA PRO A 42 -28.79 -21.91 6.81
C PRO A 42 -29.52 -20.58 7.09
N ARG A 43 -29.69 -20.25 8.37
CA ARG A 43 -30.31 -19.00 8.82
C ARG A 43 -29.35 -17.82 8.75
N VAL A 44 -28.07 -18.10 8.95
CA VAL A 44 -26.98 -17.11 8.97
C VAL A 44 -25.83 -17.65 8.11
N GLU A 45 -25.36 -16.83 7.17
CA GLU A 45 -24.18 -17.11 6.33
C GLU A 45 -23.37 -15.83 6.16
N PHE A 46 -22.04 -15.92 6.32
CA PHE A 46 -21.12 -14.78 6.17
C PHE A 46 -19.68 -15.28 5.93
N ARG A 47 -18.79 -14.41 5.43
CA ARG A 47 -17.36 -14.76 5.29
C ARG A 47 -16.69 -15.05 6.63
N ASN A 48 -15.85 -16.08 6.66
CA ASN A 48 -15.14 -16.53 7.86
C ASN A 48 -13.82 -15.75 8.06
N VAL A 49 -13.93 -14.42 8.14
CA VAL A 49 -12.79 -13.48 8.26
C VAL A 49 -13.12 -12.33 9.21
N VAL A 50 -12.08 -11.79 9.84
CA VAL A 50 -12.13 -10.61 10.71
C VAL A 50 -11.29 -9.50 10.11
N ASN A 51 -11.90 -8.35 9.89
CA ASN A 51 -11.24 -7.10 9.55
C ASN A 51 -11.03 -6.27 10.81
N LYS A 52 -9.88 -5.62 10.93
CA LYS A 52 -9.58 -4.70 12.05
C LYS A 52 -9.38 -3.26 11.60
N PRO A 53 -10.42 -2.57 11.08
CA PRO A 53 -10.31 -1.19 10.65
C PRO A 53 -10.29 -0.23 11.84
N ARG A 54 -9.84 1.01 11.59
CA ARG A 54 -9.90 2.10 12.59
C ARG A 54 -11.17 2.91 12.42
N HIS A 55 -11.87 3.19 13.50
CA HIS A 55 -12.99 4.11 13.51
C HIS A 55 -12.50 5.53 13.20
N ARG A 56 -13.10 6.21 12.23
CA ARG A 56 -12.62 7.52 11.76
C ARG A 56 -12.74 8.63 12.80
N ALA A 57 -13.80 8.62 13.61
CA ALA A 57 -14.01 9.63 14.66
C ALA A 57 -13.20 9.36 15.94
N SER A 58 -13.30 8.17 16.55
CA SER A 58 -12.60 7.83 17.80
C SER A 58 -11.14 7.41 17.62
N GLY A 59 -10.73 6.98 16.42
CA GLY A 59 -9.39 6.43 16.17
C GLY A 59 -9.19 5.00 16.69
N GLU A 60 -10.18 4.43 17.37
CA GLU A 60 -10.14 3.09 17.95
C GLU A 60 -10.18 2.00 16.88
N THR A 61 -9.49 0.88 17.12
CA THR A 61 -9.53 -0.28 16.23
C THR A 61 -10.68 -1.19 16.64
N VAL A 62 -11.57 -1.50 15.70
CA VAL A 62 -12.74 -2.37 15.96
C VAL A 62 -12.62 -3.66 15.16
N ASN A 63 -13.31 -4.71 15.60
CA ASN A 63 -13.45 -5.95 14.83
C ASN A 63 -14.70 -5.84 13.94
N VAL A 64 -14.53 -6.01 12.63
CA VAL A 64 -15.61 -6.13 11.65
C VAL A 64 -15.56 -7.53 11.06
N ILE A 65 -16.55 -8.35 11.34
CA ILE A 65 -16.64 -9.74 10.91
C ILE A 65 -17.46 -9.83 9.63
N GLY A 66 -17.07 -10.74 8.72
CA GLY A 66 -17.88 -11.12 7.58
C GLY A 66 -17.54 -10.42 6.27
N ASP A 67 -18.54 -10.37 5.39
CA ASP A 67 -18.44 -9.77 4.06
C ASP A 67 -18.16 -8.26 4.15
N PHE A 68 -17.40 -7.74 3.17
CA PHE A 68 -17.12 -6.31 3.09
C PHE A 68 -18.40 -5.53 2.80
N ASP A 69 -18.73 -4.58 3.68
CA ASP A 69 -19.91 -3.73 3.57
C ASP A 69 -19.48 -2.28 3.25
N PRO A 70 -19.71 -1.80 2.01
CA PRO A 70 -19.33 -0.47 1.58
C PRO A 70 -19.91 0.66 2.44
N SER A 71 -21.04 0.42 3.11
CA SER A 71 -21.66 1.43 3.99
C SER A 71 -20.76 1.78 5.19
N LEU A 72 -19.91 0.84 5.61
CA LEU A 72 -18.98 0.99 6.71
C LEU A 72 -17.79 1.90 6.39
N VAL A 73 -17.45 2.12 5.13
CA VAL A 73 -16.28 2.92 4.71
C VAL A 73 -16.39 4.39 5.16
N LYS A 74 -17.62 4.89 5.34
CA LYS A 74 -17.89 6.21 5.89
C LYS A 74 -17.51 6.33 7.36
N THR A 75 -17.65 5.23 8.12
CA THR A 75 -17.43 5.19 9.57
C THR A 75 -16.02 4.69 9.90
N PHE A 76 -15.50 3.75 9.11
CA PHE A 76 -14.27 3.03 9.35
C PHE A 76 -13.28 3.21 8.21
N ASP A 77 -12.00 3.29 8.57
CA ASP A 77 -10.88 3.31 7.64
C ASP A 77 -10.34 1.90 7.42
N PHE A 78 -10.63 1.36 6.24
CA PHE A 78 -10.17 0.04 5.80
C PHE A 78 -8.84 0.07 5.05
N THR A 79 -8.26 1.25 4.76
CA THR A 79 -7.04 1.36 3.93
C THR A 79 -5.82 0.68 4.56
N ARG A 80 -5.81 0.54 5.88
CA ARG A 80 -4.75 -0.14 6.65
C ARG A 80 -5.26 -1.37 7.41
N ALA A 81 -6.49 -1.80 7.17
CA ALA A 81 -7.07 -2.93 7.87
C ALA A 81 -6.47 -4.24 7.36
N ALA A 82 -5.89 -5.04 8.26
CA ALA A 82 -5.47 -6.40 7.92
C ALA A 82 -6.67 -7.34 8.02
N VAL A 83 -6.98 -8.03 6.92
CA VAL A 83 -7.92 -9.17 6.92
C VAL A 83 -7.24 -10.33 7.64
N ARG A 84 -7.91 -10.93 8.61
CA ARG A 84 -7.44 -12.12 9.34
C ARG A 84 -8.42 -13.27 9.17
N THR A 85 -7.90 -14.47 9.05
CA THR A 85 -8.66 -15.72 9.07
C THR A 85 -8.26 -16.52 10.31
N PRO A 86 -9.18 -17.26 10.95
CA PRO A 86 -8.81 -18.15 12.05
C PRO A 86 -8.16 -19.46 11.55
N PHE A 87 -8.10 -19.68 10.24
CA PHE A 87 -7.60 -20.90 9.62
C PHE A 87 -6.15 -20.77 9.14
N ASP A 88 -5.39 -21.85 9.30
CA ASP A 88 -4.13 -22.10 8.61
C ASP A 88 -4.24 -23.46 7.89
N GLY A 89 -4.08 -23.47 6.56
CA GLY A 89 -4.16 -24.70 5.78
C GLY A 89 -5.45 -25.52 5.98
N ASN A 90 -6.61 -24.86 6.16
CA ASN A 90 -7.92 -25.48 6.49
C ASN A 90 -8.09 -25.98 7.94
N VAL A 91 -7.15 -25.71 8.84
CA VAL A 91 -7.23 -26.05 10.27
C VAL A 91 -7.41 -24.78 11.09
N VAL A 92 -8.32 -24.77 12.07
CA VAL A 92 -8.47 -23.63 12.99
C VAL A 92 -7.28 -23.57 13.95
N TYR A 93 -6.65 -22.40 14.03
CA TYR A 93 -5.48 -22.18 14.89
C TYR A 93 -5.52 -20.88 15.72
N GLN A 94 -6.21 -19.83 15.25
CA GLN A 94 -6.42 -18.61 16.05
C GLN A 94 -7.80 -18.65 16.70
N TYR A 95 -7.85 -19.10 17.96
CA TYR A 95 -9.11 -19.29 18.67
C TYR A 95 -9.74 -17.98 19.11
N GLU A 96 -8.96 -16.92 19.36
CA GLU A 96 -9.50 -15.59 19.68
C GLU A 96 -10.21 -14.96 18.47
N THR A 97 -9.64 -15.17 17.26
CA THR A 97 -10.30 -14.76 16.01
C THR A 97 -11.54 -15.62 15.75
N MET A 98 -11.48 -16.91 16.07
CA MET A 98 -12.61 -17.83 15.93
C MET A 98 -13.76 -17.50 16.89
N GLU A 99 -13.45 -17.16 18.15
CA GLU A 99 -14.40 -16.69 19.16
C GLU A 99 -15.15 -15.45 18.66
N SER A 100 -14.44 -14.44 18.15
CA SER A 100 -15.08 -13.25 17.56
C SER A 100 -16.03 -13.58 16.39
N ILE A 101 -15.74 -14.63 15.63
CA ILE A 101 -16.56 -15.10 14.51
C ILE A 101 -17.80 -15.86 15.01
N LEU A 102 -17.62 -16.70 16.03
CA LEU A 102 -18.71 -17.42 16.67
C LEU A 102 -19.65 -16.47 17.40
N ASP A 103 -19.13 -15.51 18.17
CA ASP A 103 -19.90 -14.43 18.81
C ASP A 103 -20.78 -13.70 17.78
N TYR A 104 -20.20 -13.30 16.66
CA TYR A 104 -20.94 -12.66 15.57
C TYR A 104 -22.02 -13.59 15.01
N GLY A 105 -21.72 -14.86 14.79
CA GLY A 105 -22.69 -15.85 14.32
C GLY A 105 -23.85 -16.07 15.30
N PHE A 106 -23.55 -16.23 16.59
CA PHE A 106 -24.51 -16.46 17.65
C PHE A 106 -25.39 -15.23 17.93
N GLU A 107 -24.81 -14.03 17.93
CA GLU A 107 -25.57 -12.77 17.98
C GLU A 107 -26.61 -12.72 16.86
N ARG A 108 -26.23 -13.14 15.64
CA ARG A 108 -27.12 -13.17 14.47
C ARG A 108 -28.13 -14.31 14.53
N MET A 109 -27.83 -15.42 15.17
CA MET A 109 -28.80 -16.48 15.49
C MET A 109 -29.81 -16.07 16.57
N GLY A 110 -29.66 -14.89 17.18
CA GLY A 110 -30.59 -14.37 18.18
C GLY A 110 -30.32 -14.89 19.59
N ILE A 111 -29.11 -15.41 19.84
CA ILE A 111 -28.65 -15.77 21.17
C ILE A 111 -28.39 -14.45 21.94
N GLU A 112 -29.00 -14.30 23.13
CA GLU A 112 -28.92 -13.12 23.99
C GLU A 112 -28.34 -13.49 25.36
N GLY A 113 -27.56 -12.60 25.98
CA GLY A 113 -27.05 -12.76 27.36
C GLY A 113 -25.59 -13.21 27.46
N ASP A 114 -25.29 -14.03 28.48
CA ASP A 114 -23.94 -14.52 28.87
C ASP A 114 -23.33 -15.54 27.88
N ASN A 115 -23.66 -15.46 26.58
CA ASN A 115 -23.19 -16.37 25.53
C ASN A 115 -23.54 -17.87 25.71
N GLN A 116 -24.47 -18.22 26.61
CA GLN A 116 -24.92 -19.60 26.83
C GLN A 116 -25.74 -20.15 25.66
N ILE A 117 -25.35 -21.32 25.15
CA ILE A 117 -26.05 -22.03 24.07
C ILE A 117 -26.77 -23.25 24.65
N ASP A 118 -28.10 -23.17 24.76
CA ASP A 118 -28.96 -24.21 25.35
C ASP A 118 -29.17 -25.45 24.45
N HIS A 119 -28.43 -25.57 23.34
CA HIS A 119 -28.68 -26.52 22.26
C HIS A 119 -27.45 -27.39 21.96
N PRO A 120 -27.61 -28.69 21.66
CA PRO A 120 -26.52 -29.51 21.13
C PRO A 120 -25.99 -28.93 19.81
N VAL A 121 -24.69 -28.98 19.61
CA VAL A 121 -24.03 -28.42 18.41
C VAL A 121 -23.47 -29.54 17.54
N LEU A 122 -23.82 -29.55 16.25
CA LEU A 122 -23.07 -30.26 15.22
C LEU A 122 -22.19 -29.26 14.47
N MET A 123 -20.87 -29.44 14.53
CA MET A 123 -19.92 -28.55 13.87
C MET A 123 -19.09 -29.28 12.80
N THR A 124 -18.96 -28.70 11.62
CA THR A 124 -18.08 -29.27 10.58
C THR A 124 -16.60 -28.96 10.87
N GLU A 125 -15.73 -29.88 10.49
CA GLU A 125 -14.27 -29.76 10.59
C GLU A 125 -13.58 -30.40 9.37
N CYS A 126 -12.28 -30.14 9.24
CA CYS A 126 -11.49 -30.76 8.18
C CYS A 126 -11.19 -32.25 8.45
N PRO A 127 -10.98 -33.06 7.41
CA PRO A 127 -10.46 -34.42 7.54
C PRO A 127 -9.15 -34.46 8.35
N CYS A 128 -9.04 -35.42 9.27
CA CYS A 128 -7.84 -35.61 10.11
C CYS A 128 -7.41 -34.35 10.88
N ASN A 129 -8.37 -33.54 11.35
CA ASN A 129 -8.12 -32.37 12.20
C ASN A 129 -7.21 -32.73 13.39
N PRO A 130 -6.13 -31.98 13.66
CA PRO A 130 -5.28 -32.25 14.81
C PRO A 130 -6.05 -32.32 16.12
N ALA A 131 -5.74 -33.33 16.93
CA ALA A 131 -6.36 -33.55 18.23
C ALA A 131 -6.37 -32.31 19.13
N TYR A 132 -5.25 -31.58 19.13
CA TYR A 132 -5.11 -30.34 19.88
C TYR A 132 -6.10 -29.27 19.41
N CYS A 133 -6.25 -29.10 18.09
CA CYS A 133 -7.16 -28.12 17.52
C CYS A 133 -8.63 -28.46 17.83
N ARG A 134 -9.01 -29.74 17.71
CA ARG A 134 -10.34 -30.20 18.11
C ARG A 134 -10.59 -29.99 19.61
N GLY A 135 -9.61 -30.29 20.45
CA GLY A 135 -9.69 -30.05 21.90
C GLY A 135 -9.90 -28.58 22.23
N LYS A 136 -9.13 -27.68 21.61
CA LYS A 136 -9.28 -26.22 21.79
C LYS A 136 -10.61 -25.68 21.29
N MET A 137 -11.15 -26.22 20.20
CA MET A 137 -12.50 -25.88 19.76
C MET A 137 -13.55 -26.33 20.77
N ALA A 138 -13.41 -27.53 21.32
CA ALA A 138 -14.33 -28.03 22.35
C ALA A 138 -14.23 -27.23 23.66
N GLU A 139 -13.01 -26.88 24.10
CA GLU A 139 -12.78 -25.99 25.24
C GLU A 139 -13.50 -24.65 25.03
N LEU A 140 -13.36 -24.03 23.85
CA LEU A 140 -14.07 -22.81 23.50
C LEU A 140 -15.60 -22.99 23.58
N LEU A 141 -16.13 -24.08 23.03
CA LEU A 141 -17.58 -24.35 23.02
C LEU A 141 -18.15 -24.67 24.41
N PHE A 142 -17.46 -25.45 25.24
CA PHE A 142 -17.95 -25.83 26.57
C PHE A 142 -17.70 -24.75 27.62
N GLU A 143 -16.52 -24.13 27.65
CA GLU A 143 -16.16 -23.18 28.70
C GLU A 143 -16.69 -21.76 28.45
N ALA A 144 -16.65 -21.30 27.19
CA ALA A 144 -17.08 -19.94 26.84
C ALA A 144 -18.55 -19.85 26.42
N TYR A 145 -19.10 -20.91 25.81
CA TYR A 145 -20.49 -20.92 25.32
C TYR A 145 -21.42 -21.88 26.07
N ASP A 146 -20.92 -22.63 27.05
CA ASP A 146 -21.69 -23.51 27.93
C ASP A 146 -22.66 -24.46 27.19
N ILE A 147 -22.19 -25.07 26.09
CA ILE A 147 -23.04 -25.94 25.28
C ILE A 147 -23.32 -27.29 26.00
N PRO A 148 -24.50 -27.90 25.81
CA PRO A 148 -24.83 -29.18 26.45
C PRO A 148 -24.08 -30.37 25.85
N ALA A 149 -23.82 -30.36 24.53
CA ALA A 149 -23.10 -31.42 23.84
C ALA A 149 -22.61 -30.96 22.45
N VAL A 150 -21.52 -31.57 21.96
CA VAL A 150 -20.99 -31.31 20.61
C VAL A 150 -20.71 -32.59 19.84
N ALA A 151 -20.92 -32.56 18.53
CA ALA A 151 -20.38 -33.53 17.60
C ALA A 151 -19.60 -32.84 16.49
N PHE A 152 -18.47 -33.42 16.10
CA PHE A 152 -17.65 -32.93 14.98
C PHE A 152 -17.75 -33.87 13.79
N GLY A 153 -17.98 -33.33 12.60
CA GLY A 153 -18.10 -34.12 11.37
C GLY A 153 -17.43 -33.48 10.15
N ILE A 154 -17.21 -34.26 9.12
CA ILE A 154 -16.48 -33.84 7.92
C ILE A 154 -17.47 -33.31 6.88
N ASP A 155 -17.26 -32.07 6.45
CA ASP A 155 -18.06 -31.36 5.45
C ASP A 155 -18.27 -32.13 4.13
N GLY A 156 -17.19 -32.67 3.55
CA GLY A 156 -17.24 -33.45 2.32
C GLY A 156 -18.03 -34.74 2.47
N VAL A 157 -17.99 -35.37 3.65
CA VAL A 157 -18.75 -36.59 3.94
C VAL A 157 -20.24 -36.27 4.04
N PHE A 158 -20.61 -35.20 4.75
CA PHE A 158 -22.00 -34.72 4.79
C PHE A 158 -22.53 -34.38 3.40
N SER A 159 -21.72 -33.71 2.57
CA SER A 159 -22.09 -33.43 1.18
C SER A 159 -22.34 -34.72 0.39
N TYR A 160 -21.52 -35.76 0.58
CA TYR A 160 -21.70 -37.05 -0.08
C TYR A 160 -22.99 -37.75 0.35
N LEU A 161 -23.29 -37.78 1.64
CA LEU A 161 -24.51 -38.37 2.18
C LEU A 161 -25.76 -37.65 1.68
N ASN A 162 -25.73 -36.32 1.62
CA ASN A 162 -26.83 -35.54 1.09
C ASN A 162 -27.10 -35.86 -0.39
N ASN A 163 -26.05 -36.01 -1.20
CA ASN A 163 -26.15 -36.37 -2.61
C ASN A 163 -26.61 -37.82 -2.81
N ARG A 164 -26.25 -38.72 -1.89
CA ARG A 164 -26.77 -40.09 -1.88
C ARG A 164 -28.28 -40.10 -1.66
N ASN A 165 -28.76 -39.32 -0.69
CA ASN A 165 -30.19 -39.20 -0.40
C ASN A 165 -30.98 -38.60 -1.57
N GLN A 166 -30.32 -37.82 -2.44
CA GLN A 166 -30.89 -37.26 -3.67
C GLN A 166 -30.73 -38.19 -4.89
N GLY A 167 -30.12 -39.37 -4.74
CA GLY A 167 -29.86 -40.31 -5.84
C GLY A 167 -28.75 -39.87 -6.81
N VAL A 168 -27.98 -38.85 -6.47
CA VAL A 168 -26.86 -38.33 -7.27
C VAL A 168 -25.64 -39.24 -7.14
N SER A 169 -25.33 -39.68 -5.92
CA SER A 169 -24.24 -40.60 -5.60
C SER A 169 -24.75 -41.94 -5.05
N GLU A 170 -23.90 -42.96 -5.17
CA GLU A 170 -24.16 -44.30 -4.65
C GLU A 170 -23.67 -44.45 -3.20
N ALA A 171 -23.98 -45.58 -2.55
CA ALA A 171 -23.50 -45.85 -1.18
C ALA A 171 -21.97 -45.97 -1.11
N ASP A 172 -21.38 -46.52 -2.17
CA ASP A 172 -19.95 -46.69 -2.34
C ASP A 172 -19.45 -45.77 -3.46
N GLY A 173 -18.26 -45.22 -3.28
CA GLY A 173 -17.70 -44.26 -4.21
C GLY A 173 -16.63 -43.41 -3.56
N LEU A 174 -16.43 -42.21 -4.07
CA LEU A 174 -15.34 -41.34 -3.64
C LEU A 174 -15.80 -39.88 -3.73
N VAL A 175 -15.61 -39.13 -2.65
CA VAL A 175 -15.87 -37.69 -2.64
C VAL A 175 -14.57 -36.92 -2.86
N VAL A 176 -14.59 -36.03 -3.84
CA VAL A 176 -13.55 -35.04 -4.11
C VAL A 176 -14.08 -33.70 -3.62
N CYS A 177 -13.66 -33.29 -2.43
CA CYS A 177 -14.02 -32.01 -1.82
C CYS A 177 -12.93 -30.97 -2.12
N SER A 178 -13.13 -30.14 -3.14
CA SER A 178 -12.21 -29.06 -3.48
C SER A 178 -12.68 -27.74 -2.87
N GLY A 179 -12.13 -27.44 -1.70
CA GLY A 179 -12.50 -26.31 -0.86
C GLY A 179 -11.64 -25.06 -1.09
N HIS A 180 -11.77 -24.11 -0.16
CA HIS A 180 -11.08 -22.82 -0.24
C HIS A 180 -9.58 -22.94 0.08
N MET A 181 -9.21 -23.57 1.19
CA MET A 181 -7.80 -23.67 1.61
C MET A 181 -7.11 -24.96 1.18
N ALA A 182 -7.87 -26.03 0.96
CA ALA A 182 -7.33 -27.35 0.64
C ALA A 182 -8.34 -28.17 -0.17
N THR A 183 -7.85 -29.20 -0.83
CA THR A 183 -8.65 -30.21 -1.53
C THR A 183 -8.44 -31.57 -0.90
N HIS A 184 -9.52 -32.32 -0.74
CA HIS A 184 -9.54 -33.64 -0.11
C HIS A 184 -10.19 -34.66 -1.03
N VAL A 185 -9.65 -35.86 -1.04
CA VAL A 185 -10.24 -37.04 -1.67
C VAL A 185 -10.49 -38.06 -0.59
N ILE A 186 -11.75 -38.49 -0.42
CA ILE A 186 -12.16 -39.40 0.65
C ILE A 186 -12.99 -40.53 0.02
N PRO A 187 -12.52 -41.79 0.08
CA PRO A 187 -13.32 -42.94 -0.34
C PRO A 187 -14.44 -43.21 0.65
N MET A 188 -15.61 -43.56 0.13
CA MET A 188 -16.84 -43.84 0.86
C MET A 188 -17.25 -45.29 0.62
N ILE A 189 -17.52 -46.03 1.70
CA ILE A 189 -17.95 -47.43 1.65
C ILE A 189 -19.14 -47.60 2.58
N SER A 190 -20.27 -48.06 2.03
CA SER A 190 -21.53 -48.24 2.75
C SER A 190 -21.98 -46.99 3.53
N GLY A 191 -21.63 -45.80 3.03
CA GLY A 191 -21.90 -44.52 3.68
C GLY A 191 -20.90 -44.09 4.76
N GLU A 192 -19.82 -44.83 5.00
CA GLU A 192 -18.74 -44.45 5.92
C GLU A 192 -17.47 -44.01 5.16
N PRO A 193 -16.75 -42.99 5.65
CA PRO A 193 -15.48 -42.58 5.08
C PRO A 193 -14.34 -43.52 5.49
N VAL A 194 -13.49 -43.90 4.53
CA VAL A 194 -12.26 -44.67 4.79
C VAL A 194 -11.08 -43.70 4.86
N MET A 195 -10.80 -43.23 6.08
CA MET A 195 -9.84 -42.15 6.32
C MET A 195 -8.39 -42.56 6.04
N GLU A 196 -8.05 -43.85 6.18
CA GLU A 196 -6.73 -44.40 5.88
C GLU A 196 -6.35 -44.26 4.39
N ALA A 197 -7.37 -44.23 3.52
CA ALA A 197 -7.20 -44.02 2.08
C ALA A 197 -7.52 -42.57 1.64
N ALA A 198 -7.80 -41.65 2.58
CA ALA A 198 -8.01 -40.25 2.25
C ALA A 198 -6.70 -39.56 1.82
N VAL A 199 -6.81 -38.62 0.88
CA VAL A 199 -5.68 -37.84 0.34
C VAL A 199 -6.01 -36.36 0.44
N ARG A 200 -5.01 -35.54 0.77
CA ARG A 200 -5.15 -34.08 0.91
C ARG A 200 -4.03 -33.37 0.15
N THR A 201 -4.37 -32.28 -0.53
CA THR A 201 -3.42 -31.29 -1.05
C THR A 201 -3.75 -29.91 -0.48
N PRO A 202 -2.75 -29.07 -0.12
CA PRO A 202 -2.96 -27.72 0.41
C PRO A 202 -3.24 -26.71 -0.71
N VAL A 203 -3.85 -27.14 -1.83
CA VAL A 203 -4.27 -26.27 -2.92
C VAL A 203 -5.80 -26.23 -2.98
N GLY A 204 -6.34 -25.03 -3.13
CA GLY A 204 -7.76 -24.75 -3.10
C GLY A 204 -8.07 -23.38 -3.69
N GLY A 205 -9.32 -22.94 -3.58
CA GLY A 205 -9.80 -21.69 -4.19
C GLY A 205 -9.09 -20.40 -3.73
N TYR A 206 -8.50 -20.39 -2.53
CA TYR A 206 -7.64 -19.31 -2.03
C TYR A 206 -6.41 -19.15 -2.92
N HIS A 207 -5.71 -20.25 -3.18
CA HIS A 207 -4.47 -20.26 -3.97
C HIS A 207 -4.71 -19.85 -5.42
N VAL A 208 -5.86 -20.20 -5.99
CA VAL A 208 -6.26 -19.74 -7.33
C VAL A 208 -6.42 -18.21 -7.36
N THR A 209 -7.04 -17.65 -6.31
CA THR A 209 -7.25 -16.21 -6.18
C THR A 209 -5.93 -15.47 -5.95
N ASP A 210 -5.08 -15.99 -5.06
CA ASP A 210 -3.74 -15.43 -4.81
C ASP A 210 -2.88 -15.45 -6.08
N TYR A 211 -2.88 -16.56 -6.81
CA TYR A 211 -2.12 -16.69 -8.04
C TYR A 211 -2.62 -15.69 -9.10
N LEU A 212 -3.93 -15.60 -9.32
CA LEU A 212 -4.52 -14.62 -10.23
C LEU A 212 -4.16 -13.19 -9.83
N LYS A 213 -4.30 -12.85 -8.54
CA LYS A 213 -3.98 -11.51 -8.03
C LYS A 213 -2.51 -11.17 -8.30
N ARG A 214 -1.61 -12.10 -8.05
CA ARG A 214 -0.16 -11.91 -8.23
C ARG A 214 0.20 -11.74 -9.70
N LEU A 215 -0.38 -12.54 -10.59
CA LEU A 215 -0.17 -12.38 -12.04
C LEU A 215 -0.65 -11.01 -12.53
N LEU A 216 -1.90 -10.64 -12.22
CA LEU A 216 -2.45 -9.34 -12.63
C LEU A 216 -1.64 -8.17 -12.04
N SER A 217 -1.15 -8.30 -10.81
CA SER A 217 -0.32 -7.25 -10.16
C SER A 217 1.06 -7.11 -10.80
N LEU A 218 1.60 -8.20 -11.36
CA LEU A 218 2.88 -8.19 -12.09
C LEU A 218 2.70 -7.63 -13.51
N GLU A 219 1.59 -7.94 -14.17
CA GLU A 219 1.27 -7.46 -15.51
C GLU A 219 0.85 -5.98 -15.52
N TYR A 220 0.11 -5.54 -14.50
CA TYR A 220 -0.41 -4.17 -14.39
C TYR A 220 0.12 -3.46 -13.12
N PRO A 221 1.42 -3.12 -13.05
CA PRO A 221 2.04 -2.54 -11.85
C PRO A 221 1.45 -1.18 -11.45
N TYR A 222 0.93 -0.41 -12.40
CA TYR A 222 0.30 0.89 -12.14
C TYR A 222 -1.10 0.77 -11.51
N HIS A 223 -1.75 -0.39 -11.66
CA HIS A 223 -3.12 -0.65 -11.19
C HIS A 223 -3.18 -1.55 -9.95
N VAL A 224 -2.05 -1.86 -9.31
CA VAL A 224 -1.97 -2.78 -8.16
C VAL A 224 -2.94 -2.41 -7.02
N ASN A 225 -3.15 -1.11 -6.78
CA ASN A 225 -4.09 -0.64 -5.76
C ASN A 225 -5.57 -0.89 -6.13
N SER A 226 -5.87 -1.00 -7.42
CA SER A 226 -7.21 -1.32 -7.93
C SER A 226 -7.46 -2.82 -7.95
N ILE A 227 -6.42 -3.65 -8.01
CA ILE A 227 -6.48 -5.12 -7.99
C ILE A 227 -6.61 -5.61 -6.53
N SER A 228 -7.78 -5.37 -5.94
CA SER A 228 -8.12 -5.83 -4.58
C SER A 228 -8.41 -7.34 -4.54
N TRP A 229 -8.33 -7.95 -3.35
CA TRP A 229 -8.62 -9.38 -3.19
C TRP A 229 -10.06 -9.71 -3.61
N GLU A 230 -11.02 -8.92 -3.15
CA GLU A 230 -12.45 -9.10 -3.39
C GLU A 230 -12.75 -9.07 -4.89
N LYS A 231 -12.16 -8.11 -5.62
CA LYS A 231 -12.34 -8.00 -7.07
C LYS A 231 -11.72 -9.16 -7.83
N VAL A 232 -10.52 -9.59 -7.46
CA VAL A 232 -9.90 -10.76 -8.10
C VAL A 232 -10.69 -12.03 -7.82
N GLU A 233 -11.26 -12.17 -6.63
CA GLU A 233 -12.09 -13.32 -6.29
C GLU A 233 -13.40 -13.34 -7.08
N GLU A 234 -14.03 -12.18 -7.32
CA GLU A 234 -15.17 -12.02 -8.23
C GLU A 234 -14.79 -12.40 -9.68
N LEU A 235 -13.69 -11.84 -10.20
CA LEU A 235 -13.19 -12.16 -11.55
C LEU A 235 -12.93 -13.66 -11.72
N LYS A 236 -12.35 -14.31 -10.71
CA LYS A 236 -12.16 -15.76 -10.69
C LYS A 236 -13.50 -16.49 -10.80
N GLN A 237 -14.50 -16.10 -10.02
CA GLN A 237 -15.79 -16.77 -9.99
C GLN A 237 -16.58 -16.57 -11.31
N GLU A 238 -16.46 -15.40 -11.92
CA GLU A 238 -17.23 -15.03 -13.12
C GLU A 238 -16.58 -15.43 -14.44
N HIS A 239 -15.24 -15.48 -14.49
CA HIS A 239 -14.51 -15.56 -15.77
C HIS A 239 -13.54 -16.72 -15.88
N CYS A 240 -13.11 -17.35 -14.78
CA CYS A 240 -12.16 -18.46 -14.84
C CYS A 240 -12.84 -19.81 -15.09
N TYR A 241 -12.13 -20.73 -15.73
CA TYR A 241 -12.61 -22.08 -16.08
C TYR A 241 -11.45 -23.07 -16.13
N ILE A 242 -11.75 -24.38 -16.17
CA ILE A 242 -10.74 -25.43 -16.39
C ILE A 242 -10.81 -25.90 -17.84
N ALA A 243 -9.67 -25.84 -18.53
CA ALA A 243 -9.58 -26.28 -19.92
C ALA A 243 -9.62 -27.81 -20.02
N GLY A 244 -10.30 -28.33 -21.05
CA GLY A 244 -10.32 -29.78 -21.32
C GLY A 244 -8.95 -30.34 -21.68
N ASN A 245 -8.16 -29.58 -22.45
CA ASN A 245 -6.74 -29.82 -22.67
C ASN A 245 -5.99 -28.50 -22.48
N TYR A 246 -5.14 -28.43 -21.47
CA TYR A 246 -4.41 -27.21 -21.13
C TYR A 246 -3.47 -26.71 -22.23
N HIS A 247 -2.76 -27.62 -22.90
CA HIS A 247 -1.77 -27.25 -23.92
C HIS A 247 -2.45 -26.71 -25.18
N SER A 248 -3.50 -27.39 -25.65
CA SER A 248 -4.29 -26.92 -26.79
C SER A 248 -4.96 -25.57 -26.50
N GLU A 249 -5.44 -25.36 -25.28
CA GLU A 249 -6.00 -24.05 -24.89
C GLU A 249 -4.92 -22.96 -24.88
N LEU A 250 -3.70 -23.29 -24.43
CA LEU A 250 -2.57 -22.35 -24.44
C LEU A 250 -2.14 -21.96 -25.86
N GLU A 251 -2.13 -22.90 -26.80
CA GLU A 251 -1.77 -22.65 -28.22
C GLU A 251 -2.67 -21.61 -28.89
N ILE A 252 -3.95 -21.53 -28.50
CA ILE A 252 -4.90 -20.53 -29.01
C ILE A 252 -4.41 -19.11 -28.70
N PHE A 253 -3.89 -18.89 -27.48
CA PHE A 253 -3.40 -17.58 -27.03
C PHE A 253 -1.95 -17.29 -27.43
N GLN A 254 -1.19 -18.25 -27.96
CA GLN A 254 0.17 -18.00 -28.44
C GLN A 254 0.21 -17.25 -29.78
N ASN A 255 -0.85 -17.38 -30.57
CA ASN A 255 -0.91 -16.84 -31.94
C ASN A 255 -1.71 -15.53 -32.03
N ASP A 256 -2.21 -15.01 -30.90
CA ASP A 256 -3.09 -13.82 -30.83
C ASP A 256 -4.19 -13.81 -31.91
N GLY A 257 -4.79 -14.98 -32.15
CA GLY A 257 -5.81 -15.17 -33.18
C GLY A 257 -7.18 -14.63 -32.78
N PRO A 258 -8.17 -14.62 -33.70
CA PRO A 258 -9.52 -14.13 -33.42
C PRO A 258 -10.22 -14.91 -32.30
N GLU A 259 -9.89 -16.21 -32.13
CA GLU A 259 -10.41 -17.02 -31.03
C GLU A 259 -9.84 -16.57 -29.66
N ALA A 260 -8.57 -16.15 -29.61
CA ALA A 260 -7.96 -15.63 -28.39
C ALA A 260 -8.60 -14.29 -27.98
N GLU A 261 -8.87 -13.41 -28.94
CA GLU A 261 -9.60 -12.15 -28.71
C GLU A 261 -11.02 -12.41 -28.20
N GLU A 262 -11.75 -13.35 -28.82
CA GLU A 262 -13.11 -13.74 -28.39
C GLU A 262 -13.12 -14.30 -26.96
N LYS A 263 -12.09 -15.08 -26.59
CA LYS A 263 -11.94 -15.63 -25.24
C LYS A 263 -11.34 -14.62 -24.25
N THR A 264 -10.77 -13.51 -24.68
CA THR A 264 -10.25 -12.50 -23.74
C THR A 264 -11.40 -11.75 -23.08
N ARG A 265 -11.27 -11.46 -21.78
CA ARG A 265 -12.23 -10.66 -21.02
C ARG A 265 -11.56 -9.38 -20.57
N TRP A 266 -12.28 -8.27 -20.62
CA TRP A 266 -11.75 -6.95 -20.28
C TRP A 266 -12.43 -6.43 -19.04
N TRP A 267 -11.64 -6.09 -18.03
CA TRP A 267 -12.11 -5.44 -16.83
C TRP A 267 -11.77 -3.95 -16.88
N GLN A 268 -12.80 -3.11 -16.98
CA GLN A 268 -12.64 -1.65 -17.01
C GLN A 268 -12.56 -1.11 -15.57
N LEU A 269 -11.44 -0.45 -15.26
CA LEU A 269 -11.27 0.29 -14.02
C LEU A 269 -11.95 1.67 -14.11
N PRO A 270 -12.32 2.26 -12.95
CA PRO A 270 -12.83 3.62 -12.91
C PRO A 270 -11.82 4.59 -13.56
N TRP A 271 -12.27 5.29 -14.58
CA TRP A 271 -11.52 6.33 -15.26
C TRP A 271 -12.36 7.59 -15.34
N VAL A 272 -11.76 8.72 -14.98
CA VAL A 272 -12.35 10.04 -15.17
C VAL A 272 -11.51 10.73 -16.23
N PRO A 273 -12.10 11.13 -17.38
CA PRO A 273 -11.35 11.88 -18.37
C PRO A 273 -10.78 13.13 -17.73
N SER A 274 -9.52 13.44 -18.03
CA SER A 274 -8.96 14.74 -17.70
C SER A 274 -9.91 15.81 -18.24
N PRO A 275 -10.23 16.85 -17.45
CA PRO A 275 -10.98 17.98 -17.97
C PRO A 275 -10.32 18.41 -19.29
N PRO A 276 -11.07 18.71 -20.35
CA PRO A 276 -10.48 19.25 -21.56
C PRO A 276 -9.57 20.40 -21.12
N GLU A 277 -8.33 20.41 -21.63
CA GLU A 277 -7.45 21.56 -21.45
C GLU A 277 -8.31 22.79 -21.74
N LYS A 278 -8.51 23.63 -20.72
CA LYS A 278 -9.26 24.86 -20.93
C LYS A 278 -8.54 25.54 -22.09
N GLU A 279 -9.27 25.80 -23.17
CA GLU A 279 -8.79 26.67 -24.25
C GLU A 279 -8.06 27.84 -23.58
N PRO A 280 -6.86 28.22 -24.07
CA PRO A 280 -6.02 29.21 -23.42
C PRO A 280 -6.92 30.38 -23.04
N ALA A 281 -7.02 30.63 -21.73
CA ALA A 281 -7.99 31.55 -21.17
C ALA A 281 -8.00 32.82 -22.01
N THR A 282 -9.13 33.12 -22.67
CA THR A 282 -9.29 34.33 -23.48
C THR A 282 -8.77 35.53 -22.69
N GLU A 283 -8.15 36.52 -23.35
CA GLU A 283 -7.53 37.68 -22.69
C GLU A 283 -8.42 38.31 -21.60
N GLU A 284 -9.74 38.25 -21.80
CA GLU A 284 -10.76 38.71 -20.85
C GLU A 284 -10.80 37.92 -19.52
N GLU A 285 -10.58 36.60 -19.55
CA GLU A 285 -10.54 35.75 -18.34
C GLU A 285 -9.22 35.93 -17.57
N ILE A 286 -8.11 36.15 -18.29
CA ILE A 286 -6.80 36.50 -17.71
C ILE A 286 -6.89 37.88 -17.06
N ALA A 287 -7.50 38.86 -17.76
CA ALA A 287 -7.76 40.19 -17.23
C ALA A 287 -8.69 40.15 -16.01
N ARG A 288 -9.72 39.31 -16.00
CA ARG A 288 -10.62 39.13 -14.85
C ARG A 288 -9.89 38.53 -13.65
N LYS A 289 -9.05 37.51 -13.84
CA LYS A 289 -8.22 36.93 -12.76
C LYS A 289 -7.18 37.92 -12.25
N ALA A 290 -6.56 38.70 -13.13
CA ALA A 290 -5.64 39.77 -12.77
C ALA A 290 -6.36 40.86 -11.96
N ALA A 291 -7.55 41.30 -12.39
CA ALA A 291 -8.37 42.28 -11.68
C ALA A 291 -8.86 41.78 -10.30
N VAL A 292 -9.18 40.48 -10.17
CA VAL A 292 -9.52 39.88 -8.86
C VAL A 292 -8.30 39.86 -7.95
N LYS A 293 -7.12 39.48 -8.47
CA LYS A 293 -5.86 39.47 -7.72
C LYS A 293 -5.41 40.87 -7.32
N GLU A 294 -5.63 41.85 -8.19
CA GLU A 294 -5.40 43.27 -7.93
C GLU A 294 -6.35 43.81 -6.86
N LYS A 295 -7.66 43.51 -6.93
CA LYS A 295 -8.63 43.87 -5.89
C LYS A 295 -8.30 43.22 -4.54
N GLN A 296 -7.84 41.96 -4.53
CA GLN A 296 -7.36 41.32 -3.31
C GLN A 296 -6.11 42.00 -2.76
N GLY A 297 -5.16 42.36 -3.63
CA GLY A 297 -3.97 43.14 -3.27
C GLY A 297 -4.32 44.53 -2.72
N GLN A 298 -5.33 45.19 -3.29
CA GLN A 298 -5.79 46.50 -2.86
C GLN A 298 -6.45 46.43 -1.46
N ARG A 299 -7.30 45.43 -1.21
CA ARG A 299 -7.86 45.18 0.13
C ARG A 299 -6.78 44.91 1.18
N LEU A 300 -5.73 44.17 0.83
CA LEU A 300 -4.60 43.93 1.73
C LEU A 300 -3.82 45.21 2.04
N ARG A 301 -3.61 46.09 1.04
CA ARG A 301 -2.98 47.41 1.24
C ARG A 301 -3.85 48.34 2.09
N GLU A 302 -5.16 48.35 1.88
CA GLU A 302 -6.12 49.11 2.69
C GLU A 302 -6.15 48.62 4.14
N MET A 303 -6.18 47.30 4.37
CA MET A 303 -6.06 46.73 5.72
C MET A 303 -4.73 47.07 6.38
N ALA A 304 -3.62 47.05 5.64
CA ALA A 304 -2.31 47.43 6.15
C ALA A 304 -2.24 48.94 6.49
N ALA A 305 -2.83 49.79 5.66
CA ALA A 305 -2.94 51.23 5.89
C ALA A 305 -3.82 51.54 7.12
N ALA A 306 -4.96 50.87 7.27
CA ALA A 306 -5.86 51.01 8.42
C ALA A 306 -5.20 50.57 9.74
N LYS A 307 -4.45 49.46 9.72
CA LYS A 307 -3.64 49.04 10.89
C LYS A 307 -2.54 50.06 11.20
N ARG A 308 -1.90 50.64 10.18
CA ARG A 308 -0.88 51.68 10.37
C ARG A 308 -1.48 52.94 10.97
N SER A 309 -2.65 53.40 10.52
CA SER A 309 -3.32 54.58 11.08
C SER A 309 -3.79 54.35 12.51
N SER A 310 -4.33 53.17 12.84
CA SER A 310 -4.69 52.81 14.21
C SER A 310 -3.46 52.88 15.12
N LYS A 311 -2.35 52.28 14.69
CA LYS A 311 -1.11 52.27 15.49
C LYS A 311 -0.49 53.65 15.66
N ILE A 312 -0.66 54.54 14.69
CA ILE A 312 -0.26 55.95 14.84
C ILE A 312 -1.12 56.62 15.92
N ALA A 313 -2.45 56.46 15.87
CA ALA A 313 -3.36 57.03 16.87
C ALA A 313 -3.09 56.51 18.29
N ASP A 314 -2.80 55.21 18.43
CA ASP A 314 -2.44 54.60 19.72
C ASP A 314 -1.17 55.24 20.29
N LEU A 315 -0.13 55.39 19.45
CA LEU A 315 1.13 56.03 19.85
C LEU A 315 0.98 57.54 20.12
N GLU A 316 0.08 58.24 19.41
CA GLU A 316 -0.23 59.65 19.70
C GLU A 316 -0.84 59.79 21.10
N ASN A 317 -1.81 58.94 21.42
CA ASN A 317 -2.45 58.92 22.74
C ASN A 317 -1.46 58.53 23.85
N GLU A 318 -0.56 57.58 23.58
CA GLU A 318 0.50 57.18 24.52
C GLU A 318 1.47 58.33 24.80
N VAL A 319 1.92 59.04 23.77
CA VAL A 319 2.80 60.22 23.92
C VAL A 319 2.11 61.31 24.73
N VAL A 320 0.85 61.65 24.41
CA VAL A 320 0.09 62.67 25.15
C VAL A 320 -0.14 62.25 26.61
N GLY A 321 -0.45 60.98 26.84
CA GLY A 321 -0.65 60.43 28.19
C GLY A 321 0.64 60.50 29.03
N LEU A 322 1.78 60.13 28.44
CA LEU A 322 3.09 60.19 29.09
C LEU A 322 3.53 61.64 29.37
N GLU A 323 3.24 62.58 28.47
CA GLU A 323 3.48 64.03 28.69
C GLU A 323 2.64 64.57 29.85
N GLN A 324 1.36 64.21 29.94
CA GLN A 324 0.49 64.60 31.04
C GLN A 324 0.95 64.00 32.38
N LEU A 325 1.42 62.76 32.38
CA LEU A 325 1.96 62.09 33.57
C LEU A 325 3.21 62.80 34.10
N LEU A 326 4.11 63.20 33.19
CA LEU A 326 5.29 64.01 33.50
C LEU A 326 4.89 65.38 34.08
N LEU A 327 3.85 66.01 33.53
CA LEU A 327 3.40 67.34 33.95
C LEU A 327 2.71 67.30 35.33
N ASN A 328 1.96 66.24 35.62
CA ASN A 328 1.35 66.01 36.94
C ASN A 328 2.41 65.68 38.00
N LEU A 329 3.47 64.97 37.63
CA LEU A 329 4.63 64.72 38.50
C LEU A 329 5.42 66.00 38.82
N ASP A 330 5.38 67.02 37.96
CA ASP A 330 6.04 68.32 38.17
C ASP A 330 5.19 69.32 38.98
N ALA A 331 3.89 69.05 39.17
CA ALA A 331 2.96 69.97 39.82
C ALA A 331 2.83 69.76 41.34
N ASP A 332 2.95 68.53 41.84
CA ASP A 332 2.72 68.19 43.25
C ASP A 332 3.79 67.21 43.79
N ASP A 333 4.79 67.74 44.49
CA ASP A 333 5.86 66.93 45.11
C ASP A 333 5.33 65.96 46.19
N GLU A 334 4.21 66.28 46.84
CA GLU A 334 3.67 65.54 47.99
C GLU A 334 2.90 64.25 47.60
N TYR A 335 2.52 64.08 46.32
CA TYR A 335 1.75 62.94 45.80
C TYR A 335 2.46 62.14 44.69
N SER A 336 3.72 62.46 44.42
CA SER A 336 4.56 61.87 43.37
C SER A 336 4.70 60.35 43.47
N ASP A 337 4.89 59.80 44.68
CA ASP A 337 5.02 58.35 44.91
C ASP A 337 3.71 57.58 44.69
N ALA A 338 2.55 58.18 44.97
CA ALA A 338 1.25 57.56 44.75
C ALA A 338 0.90 57.50 43.25
N LEU A 339 1.24 58.55 42.50
CA LEU A 339 1.01 58.66 41.06
C LEU A 339 1.89 57.68 40.25
N LEU A 340 3.12 57.43 40.70
CA LEU A 340 4.03 56.43 40.12
C LEU A 340 3.52 55.00 40.33
N ALA A 341 2.98 54.70 41.51
CA ALA A 341 2.39 53.39 41.81
C ALA A 341 1.13 53.10 40.97
N GLU A 342 0.28 54.11 40.71
CA GLU A 342 -0.95 53.96 39.91
C GLU A 342 -0.67 53.86 38.40
N SER A 343 0.36 54.57 37.91
CA SER A 343 0.77 54.56 36.50
C SER A 343 1.62 53.35 36.10
N GLY A 344 2.16 52.61 37.08
CA GLY A 344 2.94 51.40 36.84
C GLY A 344 4.39 51.64 36.42
N TYR A 345 4.90 52.87 36.54
CA TYR A 345 6.29 53.22 36.26
C TYR A 345 7.08 53.38 37.57
N LEU A 346 8.33 52.91 37.59
CA LEU A 346 9.14 52.87 38.81
C LEU A 346 9.92 54.17 39.05
N SER A 347 10.12 54.98 38.00
CA SER A 347 10.82 56.26 38.10
C SER A 347 10.44 57.24 36.99
N ARG A 348 10.70 58.53 37.26
CA ARG A 348 10.57 59.62 36.26
C ARG A 348 11.42 59.37 35.01
N GLU A 349 12.62 58.85 35.18
CA GLU A 349 13.54 58.54 34.08
C GLU A 349 12.99 57.44 33.16
N GLU A 350 12.24 56.50 33.73
CA GLU A 350 11.57 55.43 32.99
C GLU A 350 10.42 55.97 32.12
N ILE A 351 9.64 56.92 32.65
CA ILE A 351 8.59 57.63 31.91
C ILE A 351 9.19 58.46 30.76
N GLN A 352 10.30 59.17 31.00
CA GLN A 352 11.01 59.93 29.96
C GLN A 352 11.61 59.02 28.87
N SER A 353 12.13 57.85 29.24
CA SER A 353 12.62 56.83 28.31
C SER A 353 11.47 56.22 27.49
N ALA A 354 10.31 55.98 28.10
CA ALA A 354 9.11 55.52 27.41
C ALA A 354 8.60 56.58 26.42
N LEU A 355 8.56 57.86 26.82
CA LEU A 355 8.14 58.97 25.98
C LEU A 355 9.04 59.15 24.75
N THR A 356 10.36 59.06 24.92
CA THR A 356 11.31 59.13 23.80
C THR A 356 11.18 57.95 22.85
N LYS A 357 10.99 56.73 23.36
CA LYS A 357 10.77 55.52 22.53
C LYS A 357 9.45 55.57 21.77
N ALA A 358 8.36 55.99 22.41
CA ALA A 358 7.05 56.16 21.79
C ALA A 358 7.10 57.25 20.71
N SER A 359 7.73 58.40 20.99
CA SER A 359 7.90 59.51 20.05
C SER A 359 8.75 59.16 18.82
N VAL A 360 9.84 58.40 18.99
CA VAL A 360 10.67 57.94 17.86
C VAL A 360 9.90 56.91 17.00
N SER A 361 9.14 56.02 17.64
CA SER A 361 8.31 55.03 16.95
C SER A 361 7.17 55.68 16.16
N LEU A 362 6.56 56.72 16.73
CA LEU A 362 5.54 57.55 16.10
C LEU A 362 6.09 58.28 14.85
N LYS A 363 7.24 58.95 14.98
CA LYS A 363 7.90 59.66 13.86
C LYS A 363 8.26 58.70 12.72
N LYS A 364 8.78 57.51 13.02
CA LYS A 364 9.07 56.45 12.04
C LYS A 364 7.80 55.97 11.32
N LEU A 365 6.69 55.80 12.06
CA LEU A 365 5.43 55.35 11.49
C LEU A 365 4.70 56.44 10.68
N LYS A 366 4.89 57.73 11.01
CA LYS A 366 4.39 58.87 10.22
C LYS A 366 5.24 59.17 8.97
N GLY A 367 6.43 58.57 8.86
CA GLY A 367 7.33 58.79 7.73
C GLY A 367 8.09 60.11 7.80
N GLU A 368 8.13 60.74 8.97
CA GLU A 368 8.94 61.92 9.22
C GLU A 368 10.40 61.52 9.40
N ALA A 369 11.32 62.29 8.82
CA ALA A 369 12.75 62.07 9.00
C ALA A 369 13.12 62.32 10.46
N VAL A 370 13.41 61.25 11.20
CA VAL A 370 13.96 61.35 12.55
C VAL A 370 15.36 61.95 12.41
N GLN A 371 15.54 63.19 12.87
CA GLN A 371 16.87 63.78 12.99
C GLN A 371 17.70 62.89 13.93
N PRO A 372 18.85 62.37 13.50
CA PRO A 372 19.82 61.84 14.45
C PRO A 372 20.31 63.02 15.30
N GLU A 373 20.57 62.78 16.59
CA GLU A 373 21.47 63.66 17.34
C GLU A 373 22.78 63.87 16.55
N PRO A 374 23.48 65.00 16.73
CA PRO A 374 24.41 65.51 15.73
C PRO A 374 25.67 64.66 15.67
N GLU A 375 25.67 63.63 14.82
CA GLU A 375 26.88 63.19 14.15
C GLU A 375 27.09 64.11 12.95
N LYS A 376 28.22 64.81 13.04
CA LYS A 376 28.79 65.64 11.99
C LYS A 376 28.81 64.85 10.68
N VAL A 377 28.60 65.57 9.59
CA VAL A 377 29.01 65.09 8.27
C VAL A 377 30.53 64.95 8.33
N ASP A 378 31.02 63.74 8.49
CA ASP A 378 32.36 63.36 8.07
C ASP A 378 32.23 62.24 7.04
N GLU A 379 32.84 62.44 5.89
CA GLU A 379 33.27 61.35 5.03
C GLU A 379 34.29 60.53 5.82
N THR A 380 33.82 59.57 6.63
CA THR A 380 34.73 58.70 7.37
C THR A 380 35.00 57.40 6.63
N PRO A 381 36.26 56.92 6.65
CA PRO A 381 36.61 55.66 6.03
C PRO A 381 35.84 54.52 6.70
N ASP A 382 35.79 53.37 6.03
CA ASP A 382 35.19 52.08 6.40
C ASP A 382 35.41 51.58 7.86
N LYS A 383 36.23 52.29 8.65
CA LYS A 383 36.57 52.10 10.06
C LYS A 383 35.45 52.47 11.05
N GLU A 384 34.54 53.39 10.71
CA GLU A 384 33.51 53.83 11.68
C GLU A 384 32.21 53.02 11.63
N LYS A 385 31.89 52.39 10.50
CA LYS A 385 30.66 51.59 10.35
C LYS A 385 30.68 50.27 11.12
N TYR A 386 31.88 49.77 11.42
CA TYR A 386 32.11 48.49 12.12
C TYR A 386 33.32 48.60 13.07
N PRO A 387 33.22 49.42 14.14
CA PRO A 387 34.37 49.87 14.92
C PRO A 387 35.08 48.77 15.71
N LEU A 388 34.40 47.64 15.97
CA LEU A 388 34.99 46.52 16.70
C LEU A 388 35.83 45.59 15.81
N LEU A 389 35.77 45.72 14.48
CA LEU A 389 36.48 44.82 13.57
C LEU A 389 38.02 44.96 13.66
N ASP A 390 38.52 46.17 13.92
CA ASP A 390 39.95 46.50 13.95
C ASP A 390 40.61 46.32 15.34
N VAL A 391 39.84 46.05 16.40
CA VAL A 391 40.34 45.90 17.78
C VAL A 391 40.76 44.45 18.07
N PRO A 392 42.00 44.14 18.50
CA PRO A 392 42.44 42.78 18.80
C PRO A 392 41.59 42.07 19.86
N ASN A 393 41.36 40.76 19.68
CA ASN A 393 40.44 39.97 20.52
C ASN A 393 40.87 39.89 21.99
N SER A 394 42.15 40.09 22.31
CA SER A 394 42.70 40.08 23.66
C SER A 394 42.29 41.29 24.52
N LEU A 395 41.74 42.33 23.90
CA LEU A 395 41.36 43.59 24.54
C LEU A 395 39.83 43.78 24.63
N LEU A 396 39.05 42.75 24.30
CA LEU A 396 37.58 42.81 24.20
C LEU A 396 36.93 41.96 25.29
N THR A 397 35.89 42.49 25.94
CA THR A 397 35.04 41.72 26.86
C THR A 397 34.18 40.70 26.11
N ALA A 398 33.65 39.69 26.82
CA ALA A 398 32.86 38.60 26.20
C ALA A 398 31.63 39.11 25.41
N GLU A 399 31.02 40.21 25.84
CA GLU A 399 29.92 40.86 25.12
C GLU A 399 30.40 41.61 23.88
N GLN A 400 31.55 42.29 23.93
CA GLN A 400 32.14 42.99 22.79
C GLN A 400 32.67 42.01 21.72
N LEU A 401 33.10 40.81 22.11
CA LEU A 401 33.46 39.72 21.18
C LEU A 401 32.24 39.18 20.41
N LYS A 402 31.07 39.11 21.06
CA LYS A 402 29.81 38.75 20.39
C LYS A 402 29.37 39.84 19.39
N GLU A 403 29.47 41.10 19.78
CA GLU A 403 29.10 42.22 18.90
C GLU A 403 30.08 42.37 17.72
N LYS A 404 31.38 42.13 17.92
CA LYS A 404 32.37 42.03 16.84
C LYS A 404 32.04 40.94 15.82
N LYS A 405 31.61 39.75 16.27
CA LYS A 405 31.16 38.66 15.38
C LYS A 405 29.92 39.07 14.56
N ARG A 406 28.98 39.77 15.20
CA ARG A 406 27.77 40.29 14.56
C ARG A 406 28.08 41.35 13.49
N GLN A 407 28.97 42.30 13.79
CA GLN A 407 29.43 43.33 12.84
C GLN A 407 30.14 42.72 11.63
N ARG A 408 30.97 41.68 11.84
CA ARG A 408 31.65 40.95 10.76
C ARG A 408 30.66 40.27 9.82
N PHE A 409 29.65 39.62 10.39
CA PHE A 409 28.59 38.96 9.63
C PHE A 409 27.75 39.95 8.80
N LEU A 410 27.38 41.10 9.38
CA LEU A 410 26.65 42.18 8.70
C LEU A 410 27.44 42.78 7.54
N LYS A 411 28.75 43.05 7.73
CA LYS A 411 29.64 43.54 6.67
C LYS A 411 29.69 42.54 5.51
N MET A 412 30.00 41.27 5.79
CA MET A 412 30.08 40.22 4.76
C MET A 412 28.75 40.02 4.00
N THR A 413 27.62 40.06 4.71
CA THR A 413 26.31 39.88 4.08
C THR A 413 25.96 41.04 3.14
N SER A 414 26.29 42.28 3.52
CA SER A 414 26.04 43.47 2.71
C SER A 414 26.94 43.54 1.47
N GLU A 415 28.23 43.23 1.63
CA GLU A 415 29.21 43.19 0.54
C GLU A 415 28.92 42.04 -0.43
N GLY A 416 28.51 40.88 0.07
CA GLY A 416 28.11 39.73 -0.76
C GLY A 416 26.90 40.05 -1.65
N ARG A 417 25.88 40.73 -1.10
CA ARG A 417 24.71 41.17 -1.88
C ARG A 417 25.07 42.22 -2.93
N ALA A 418 25.96 43.16 -2.62
CA ALA A 418 26.43 44.17 -3.56
C ALA A 418 27.23 43.54 -4.71
N ARG A 419 28.15 42.62 -4.40
CA ARG A 419 28.95 41.88 -5.39
C ARG A 419 28.08 41.01 -6.31
N ALA A 420 27.10 40.31 -5.76
CA ALA A 420 26.18 39.49 -6.57
C ALA A 420 25.32 40.33 -7.53
N LYS A 421 24.90 41.53 -7.11
CA LYS A 421 24.12 42.46 -7.95
C LYS A 421 24.96 43.05 -9.08
N LEU A 422 26.21 43.44 -8.80
CA LEU A 422 27.15 43.93 -9.81
C LEU A 422 27.51 42.85 -10.83
N LYS A 423 27.85 41.63 -10.36
CA LYS A 423 28.16 40.49 -11.24
C LYS A 423 27.01 40.16 -12.19
N ARG A 424 25.76 40.21 -11.71
CA ARG A 424 24.58 39.95 -12.54
C ARG A 424 24.31 41.04 -13.58
N GLN A 425 24.69 42.30 -13.29
CA GLN A 425 24.60 43.40 -14.27
C GLN A 425 25.71 43.31 -15.32
N GLU A 426 26.93 42.95 -14.90
CA GLU A 426 28.08 42.78 -15.77
C GLU A 426 27.88 41.60 -16.75
N GLU A 427 27.47 40.43 -16.26
CA GLU A 427 27.12 39.27 -17.10
C GLU A 427 25.94 39.56 -18.05
N GLY A 428 25.03 40.45 -17.68
CA GLY A 428 23.92 40.87 -18.54
C GLY A 428 24.40 41.70 -19.73
N LEU A 429 25.27 42.68 -19.46
CA LEU A 429 25.86 43.54 -20.49
C LEU A 429 26.82 42.76 -21.41
N GLU A 430 27.54 41.78 -20.87
CA GLU A 430 28.44 40.92 -21.64
C GLU A 430 27.66 40.02 -22.62
N ARG A 431 26.57 39.39 -22.16
CA ARG A 431 25.68 38.60 -23.05
C ARG A 431 25.03 39.43 -24.16
N GLU A 432 24.70 40.70 -23.90
CA GLU A 432 24.17 41.58 -24.94
C GLU A 432 25.23 41.94 -25.99
N ARG A 433 26.48 42.17 -25.58
CA ARG A 433 27.60 42.41 -26.50
C ARG A 433 27.93 41.16 -27.34
N GLU A 434 27.92 39.98 -26.75
CA GLU A 434 28.16 38.72 -27.47
C GLU A 434 27.10 38.46 -28.54
N LYS A 435 25.82 38.73 -28.24
CA LYS A 435 24.74 38.59 -29.23
C LYS A 435 24.90 39.55 -30.41
N GLN A 436 25.34 40.78 -30.16
CA GLN A 436 25.58 41.76 -31.22
C GLN A 436 26.74 41.36 -32.12
N LEU A 437 27.85 40.88 -31.54
CA LEU A 437 29.01 40.39 -32.30
C LEU A 437 28.69 39.12 -33.10
N ASP A 438 27.87 38.22 -32.55
CA ASP A 438 27.41 37.01 -33.24
C ASP A 438 26.49 37.34 -34.44
N GLU A 439 25.59 38.32 -34.29
CA GLU A 439 24.76 38.82 -35.39
C GLU A 439 25.58 39.51 -36.49
N GLU A 440 26.61 40.27 -36.12
CA GLU A 440 27.54 40.89 -37.07
C GLU A 440 28.35 39.83 -37.85
N ARG A 441 28.82 38.77 -37.18
CA ARG A 441 29.53 37.64 -37.83
C ARG A 441 28.63 36.89 -38.80
N ARG A 442 27.37 36.65 -38.43
CA ARG A 442 26.37 36.03 -39.32
C ARG A 442 26.15 36.85 -40.59
N LEU A 443 26.08 38.18 -40.46
CA LEU A 443 25.85 39.09 -41.60
C LEU A 443 27.10 39.25 -42.48
N ALA A 444 28.31 39.15 -41.92
CA ALA A 444 29.56 39.35 -42.63
C ALA A 444 29.91 38.18 -43.57
N ASN A 445 29.71 36.92 -43.16
CA ASN A 445 29.93 35.75 -44.02
C ASN A 445 29.02 34.56 -43.62
N PRO A 446 27.81 34.45 -44.20
CA PRO A 446 26.81 33.45 -43.78
C PRO A 446 27.25 31.99 -43.95
N GLU A 447 28.01 31.67 -45.01
CA GLU A 447 28.43 30.29 -45.29
C GLU A 447 29.48 29.81 -44.28
N GLN A 448 30.47 30.66 -44.00
CA GLN A 448 31.51 30.37 -43.01
C GLN A 448 30.94 30.26 -41.59
N TYR A 449 29.98 31.13 -41.24
CA TYR A 449 29.30 31.08 -39.94
C TYR A 449 28.52 29.77 -39.74
N LEU A 450 27.86 29.29 -40.80
CA LEU A 450 27.11 28.03 -40.77
C LEU A 450 28.04 26.80 -40.65
N GLU A 451 29.19 26.82 -41.33
CA GLU A 451 30.22 25.78 -41.20
C GLU A 451 30.83 25.75 -39.79
N GLU A 452 31.09 26.91 -39.20
CA GLU A 452 31.57 27.05 -37.82
C GLU A 452 30.54 26.50 -36.79
N LEU A 453 29.25 26.80 -36.96
CA LEU A 453 28.18 26.26 -36.11
C LEU A 453 28.06 24.74 -36.21
N ARG A 454 28.14 24.17 -37.42
CA ARG A 454 28.09 22.72 -37.63
C ARG A 454 29.30 22.00 -37.03
N THR A 455 30.48 22.61 -37.14
CA THR A 455 31.72 22.07 -36.55
C THR A 455 31.64 22.04 -35.03
N ARG A 456 31.21 23.15 -34.41
CA ARG A 456 31.03 23.26 -32.96
C ARG A 456 29.97 22.29 -32.43
N TYR A 457 28.86 22.11 -33.16
CA TYR A 457 27.84 21.12 -32.83
C TYR A 457 28.39 19.68 -32.88
N GLY A 458 29.15 19.35 -33.93
CA GLY A 458 29.76 18.02 -34.09
C GLY A 458 30.75 17.66 -32.97
N GLU A 459 31.58 18.63 -32.54
CA GLU A 459 32.54 18.44 -31.44
C GLU A 459 31.83 18.19 -30.09
N LEU A 460 30.81 18.99 -29.77
CA LEU A 460 30.03 18.84 -28.54
C LEU A 460 29.21 17.54 -28.53
N ALA A 461 28.60 17.17 -29.66
CA ALA A 461 27.86 15.92 -29.79
C ALA A 461 28.77 14.69 -29.57
N ALA A 462 29.98 14.70 -30.15
CA ALA A 462 30.96 13.64 -29.95
C ALA A 462 31.44 13.55 -28.49
N ARG A 463 31.61 14.70 -27.82
CA ARG A 463 31.97 14.75 -26.39
C ARG A 463 30.86 14.17 -25.50
N ALA A 464 29.60 14.53 -25.76
CA ALA A 464 28.43 14.03 -25.04
C ALA A 464 28.27 12.51 -25.20
N GLU A 465 28.46 11.97 -26.41
CA GLU A 465 28.39 10.54 -26.67
C GLU A 465 29.54 9.77 -26.00
N GLY A 466 30.76 10.32 -26.02
CA GLY A 466 31.91 9.77 -25.31
C GLY A 466 31.68 9.63 -23.80
N ARG A 467 30.96 10.59 -23.18
CA ARG A 467 30.55 10.52 -21.76
C ARG A 467 29.51 9.43 -21.51
N LYS A 468 28.46 9.34 -22.35
CA LYS A 468 27.44 8.27 -22.25
C LYS A 468 28.09 6.88 -22.30
N ARG A 469 29.05 6.69 -23.21
CA ARG A 469 29.78 5.42 -23.39
C ARG A 469 30.69 5.07 -22.21
N LYS A 470 31.24 6.06 -21.50
CA LYS A 470 31.98 5.86 -20.23
C LYS A 470 31.04 5.51 -19.06
N LYS A 471 29.89 6.18 -18.91
CA LYS A 471 28.88 5.87 -17.88
C LYS A 471 28.34 4.43 -18.03
N GLN A 472 28.11 3.97 -19.26
CA GLN A 472 27.60 2.62 -19.53
C GLN A 472 28.60 1.49 -19.21
N LYS A 473 29.92 1.75 -19.35
CA LYS A 473 30.97 0.80 -18.97
C LYS A 473 31.22 0.70 -17.47
N ASN A 474 30.97 1.79 -16.72
CA ASN A 474 31.16 1.81 -15.26
C ASN A 474 29.94 1.33 -14.47
N GLY A 475 28.75 1.24 -15.10
CA GLY A 475 27.50 0.83 -14.44
C GLY A 475 27.27 -0.68 -14.35
N SER A 476 28.07 -1.53 -14.99
CA SER A 476 27.85 -2.99 -15.08
C SER A 476 28.50 -3.79 -13.94
N GLY A 477 28.43 -3.33 -12.70
CA GLY A 477 29.10 -3.96 -11.55
C GLY A 477 28.24 -4.22 -10.30
N ALA A 478 26.96 -3.84 -10.27
CA ALA A 478 26.17 -3.91 -9.05
C ALA A 478 24.73 -4.41 -9.28
N SER A 479 24.56 -5.69 -9.62
CA SER A 479 23.34 -6.47 -9.31
C SER A 479 23.45 -7.93 -9.79
N ALA A 480 23.98 -8.82 -8.94
CA ALA A 480 23.76 -10.27 -9.02
C ALA A 480 23.78 -10.86 -7.60
N GLY A 481 22.76 -11.64 -7.23
CA GLY A 481 22.39 -11.99 -5.85
C GLY A 481 23.04 -13.25 -5.24
N GLY A 482 22.69 -13.54 -3.98
CA GLY A 482 23.00 -14.78 -3.28
C GLY A 482 22.47 -14.84 -1.83
N GLN A 483 21.63 -15.84 -1.52
CA GLN A 483 21.09 -16.18 -0.19
C GLN A 483 22.06 -17.08 0.64
N PRO A 484 21.79 -17.38 1.94
CA PRO A 484 22.81 -17.41 3.00
C PRO A 484 23.28 -18.81 3.46
N ALA A 485 24.46 -18.89 4.10
CA ALA A 485 24.86 -20.01 4.95
C ALA A 485 25.74 -19.56 6.14
N THR A 486 25.15 -19.73 7.35
CA THR A 486 25.70 -20.09 8.68
C THR A 486 27.09 -19.61 9.17
N GLY A 487 27.09 -18.92 10.33
CA GLY A 487 28.22 -18.93 11.28
C GLY A 487 28.39 -17.69 12.17
N THR A 488 27.79 -17.69 13.36
CA THR A 488 28.23 -17.02 14.61
C THR A 488 28.15 -15.48 14.75
N LEU A 489 27.09 -15.06 15.46
CA LEU A 489 26.97 -13.97 16.47
C LEU A 489 28.12 -12.95 16.63
N VAL A 490 27.85 -11.68 16.25
CA VAL A 490 28.28 -10.48 16.98
C VAL A 490 27.20 -9.38 16.87
N LEU A 491 26.86 -8.78 18.00
CA LEU A 491 25.95 -7.65 18.21
C LEU A 491 26.31 -6.40 17.39
N GLY A 492 25.28 -5.70 16.87
CA GLY A 492 25.27 -4.23 16.75
C GLY A 492 25.45 -3.62 15.36
N GLY A 493 24.41 -2.93 14.87
CA GLY A 493 24.50 -1.79 13.95
C GLY A 493 24.78 -2.08 12.47
N ARG A 494 23.74 -1.94 11.63
CA ARG A 494 23.88 -1.90 10.16
C ARG A 494 24.67 -0.65 9.73
N GLY A 495 25.93 -0.85 9.33
CA GLY A 495 26.72 0.15 8.60
C GLY A 495 26.74 -0.18 7.11
N GLU A 496 26.20 0.72 6.29
CA GLU A 496 26.37 0.70 4.83
C GLU A 496 27.86 0.80 4.47
N ARG A 497 28.33 -0.02 3.51
CA ARG A 497 29.71 0.04 3.04
C ARG A 497 29.87 1.28 2.14
N LEU A 498 30.55 2.29 2.66
CA LEU A 498 30.88 3.53 1.95
C LEU A 498 31.70 3.29 0.68
N SER A 499 31.35 4.01 -0.40
CA SER A 499 32.07 4.10 -1.68
C SER A 499 33.55 4.50 -1.49
N ALA A 500 34.42 4.19 -2.46
CA ALA A 500 35.83 4.60 -2.43
C ALA A 500 36.00 6.12 -2.25
N SER A 501 35.17 6.92 -2.93
CA SER A 501 35.14 8.38 -2.79
C SER A 501 34.66 8.83 -1.41
N GLN A 502 33.70 8.11 -0.82
CA GLN A 502 33.20 8.39 0.53
C GLN A 502 34.22 8.02 1.62
N LYS A 503 35.02 6.96 1.42
CA LYS A 503 36.12 6.58 2.32
C LYS A 503 37.28 7.57 2.26
N GLU A 504 37.59 8.09 1.08
CA GLU A 504 38.63 9.11 0.90
C GLU A 504 38.21 10.46 1.46
N ARG A 505 36.94 10.84 1.28
CA ARG A 505 36.32 12.01 1.93
C ARG A 505 36.33 11.89 3.45
N MET A 506 35.96 10.71 3.99
CA MET A 506 36.06 10.44 5.43
C MET A 506 37.50 10.48 5.93
N ARG A 507 38.47 9.95 5.17
CA ARG A 507 39.89 10.01 5.53
C ARG A 507 40.40 11.45 5.58
N LEU A 508 40.06 12.28 4.58
CA LEU A 508 40.45 13.70 4.53
C LEU A 508 39.79 14.53 5.65
N LEU A 509 38.51 14.28 5.94
CA LEU A 509 37.82 14.88 7.10
C LEU A 509 38.44 14.46 8.42
N THR A 510 38.82 13.19 8.55
CA THR A 510 39.46 12.65 9.76
C THR A 510 40.86 13.21 9.95
N THR A 511 41.66 13.36 8.89
CA THR A 511 43.00 13.98 8.96
C THR A 511 42.91 15.47 9.27
N ALA A 512 41.96 16.20 8.67
CA ALA A 512 41.73 17.62 8.96
C ALA A 512 41.26 17.85 10.42
N ALA A 513 40.52 16.89 10.99
CA ALA A 513 40.04 16.94 12.38
C ALA A 513 41.10 16.49 13.41
N PHE A 514 42.07 15.64 13.05
CA PHE A 514 43.09 15.14 13.99
C PHE A 514 44.32 16.05 14.14
N ASP A 515 44.63 16.87 13.14
CA ASP A 515 45.77 17.81 13.19
C ASP A 515 45.55 19.03 14.11
N ARG A 516 44.33 19.23 14.63
CA ARG A 516 43.98 20.39 15.46
C ARG A 516 43.26 19.92 16.72
N GLY A 517 44.00 19.91 17.83
CA GLY A 517 43.64 19.29 19.11
C GLY A 517 42.23 19.57 19.61
N LYS A 518 41.73 18.65 20.45
CA LYS A 518 40.38 18.57 21.03
C LYS A 518 39.98 19.78 21.90
N GLU A 519 39.79 20.95 21.32
CA GLU A 519 38.99 22.03 21.89
C GLU A 519 38.78 23.09 20.81
N GLU A 520 37.55 23.18 20.31
CA GLU A 520 37.01 24.13 19.33
C GLU A 520 37.19 23.81 17.83
N ASP A 521 36.08 23.41 17.21
CA ASP A 521 35.91 23.27 15.76
C ASP A 521 35.94 24.66 15.09
N THR A 522 37.04 24.93 14.39
CA THR A 522 37.29 26.19 13.67
C THR A 522 37.29 26.00 12.14
N PHE A 523 36.78 24.86 11.66
CA PHE A 523 36.76 24.51 10.24
C PHE A 523 35.83 25.46 9.45
N GLY A 524 36.37 26.14 8.43
CA GLY A 524 35.67 27.13 7.61
C GLY A 524 36.05 28.59 7.90
N THR A 525 37.00 28.84 8.81
CA THR A 525 37.47 30.20 9.14
C THR A 525 38.68 30.64 8.32
N ARG A 526 39.37 29.73 7.62
CA ARG A 526 40.50 30.01 6.73
C ARG A 526 40.15 29.70 5.28
N ASP A 527 40.75 30.44 4.34
CA ASP A 527 40.57 30.26 2.89
C ASP A 527 41.04 28.86 2.40
N GLU A 528 41.95 28.22 3.14
CA GLU A 528 42.41 26.85 2.89
C GLU A 528 41.30 25.80 3.08
N ASP A 529 40.36 26.03 4.00
CA ASP A 529 39.23 25.12 4.25
C ASP A 529 38.21 25.18 3.09
N TRP A 530 38.11 26.34 2.43
CA TRP A 530 37.32 26.51 1.20
C TRP A 530 37.96 25.82 0.00
N GLN A 531 39.28 25.75 -0.07
CA GLN A 531 39.98 24.96 -1.07
C GLN A 531 39.77 23.45 -0.84
N LEU A 532 39.63 23.00 0.42
CA LEU A 532 39.27 21.62 0.73
C LEU A 532 37.82 21.31 0.32
N TYR A 533 36.88 22.25 0.51
CA TYR A 533 35.52 22.16 -0.04
C TYR A 533 35.52 22.06 -1.58
N LYS A 534 36.31 22.90 -2.25
CA LYS A 534 36.43 22.91 -3.71
C LYS A 534 37.06 21.61 -4.24
N ARG A 535 37.98 21.01 -3.48
CA ARG A 535 38.60 19.72 -3.82
C ARG A 535 37.67 18.54 -3.53
N MET A 536 36.76 18.64 -2.54
CA MET A 536 35.70 17.66 -2.25
C MET A 536 34.48 17.77 -3.17
N SER A 537 34.24 18.93 -3.78
CA SER A 537 33.14 19.18 -4.72
C SER A 537 33.50 18.90 -6.18
N ARG A 538 34.79 18.71 -6.48
CA ARG A 538 35.32 18.55 -7.85
C ARG A 538 34.92 17.25 -8.56
N ASP A 539 34.36 16.28 -7.83
CA ASP A 539 33.73 15.09 -8.45
C ASP A 539 32.25 15.36 -8.85
N GLY A 540 31.71 16.54 -8.52
CA GLY A 540 30.45 17.06 -9.08
C GLY A 540 30.63 17.88 -10.36
N ASP A 541 31.87 18.29 -10.67
CA ASP A 541 32.16 19.09 -11.87
C ASP A 541 31.93 18.29 -13.17
N ASP A 542 31.99 16.95 -13.14
CA ASP A 542 31.65 16.10 -14.30
C ASP A 542 30.16 16.18 -14.71
N ASP A 543 29.27 16.55 -13.77
CA ASP A 543 27.84 16.73 -14.03
C ASP A 543 27.49 18.22 -14.29
N GLU A 544 28.19 19.20 -13.70
CA GLU A 544 28.05 20.63 -14.06
C GLU A 544 28.55 20.92 -15.49
N ASP A 545 29.73 20.41 -15.87
CA ASP A 545 30.25 20.50 -17.24
C ASP A 545 29.40 19.68 -18.25
N ALA A 546 28.54 18.77 -17.76
CA ALA A 546 27.59 18.02 -18.60
C ALA A 546 26.29 18.79 -18.83
N GLU A 547 25.76 19.44 -17.81
CA GLU A 547 24.60 20.31 -17.95
C GLU A 547 24.90 21.54 -18.81
N GLU A 548 26.09 22.13 -18.69
CA GLU A 548 26.51 23.25 -19.56
C GLU A 548 26.62 22.84 -21.03
N ASP A 549 27.23 21.68 -21.29
CA ASP A 549 27.38 21.13 -22.64
C ASP A 549 26.05 20.76 -23.30
N ASP A 550 25.15 20.12 -22.54
CA ASP A 550 23.85 19.72 -23.04
C ASP A 550 22.98 20.97 -23.29
N ALA A 551 23.11 22.02 -22.47
CA ALA A 551 22.48 23.32 -22.69
C ALA A 551 23.06 24.06 -23.90
N GLU A 552 24.37 24.01 -24.13
CA GLU A 552 25.03 24.59 -25.30
C GLU A 552 24.66 23.84 -26.60
N LEU A 553 24.58 22.51 -26.55
CA LEU A 553 24.17 21.67 -27.67
C LEU A 553 22.72 21.96 -28.08
N ALA A 554 21.81 22.12 -27.11
CA ALA A 554 20.43 22.53 -27.38
C ALA A 554 20.32 23.94 -27.99
N ARG A 555 21.17 24.89 -27.56
CA ARG A 555 21.23 26.24 -28.15
C ARG A 555 21.74 26.22 -29.59
N LEU A 556 22.79 25.45 -29.87
CA LEU A 556 23.34 25.29 -31.22
C LEU A 556 22.36 24.57 -32.15
N GLU A 557 21.63 23.57 -31.65
CA GLU A 557 20.59 22.86 -32.40
C GLU A 557 19.44 23.80 -32.79
N ALA A 558 18.90 24.57 -31.83
CA ALA A 558 17.86 25.57 -32.11
C ALA A 558 18.34 26.61 -33.13
N ARG A 559 19.60 27.05 -33.02
CA ARG A 559 20.18 28.03 -33.93
C ARG A 559 20.45 27.47 -35.33
N LEU A 560 20.88 26.22 -35.44
CA LEU A 560 21.07 25.53 -36.73
C LEU A 560 19.73 25.26 -37.42
N GLN A 561 18.67 24.91 -36.69
CA GLN A 561 17.32 24.75 -37.23
C GLN A 561 16.69 26.06 -37.69
N GLU A 562 16.97 27.18 -37.01
CA GLU A 562 16.53 28.53 -37.45
C GLU A 562 17.17 28.96 -38.78
N ILE A 563 18.44 28.61 -39.01
CA ILE A 563 19.22 29.06 -40.17
C ILE A 563 19.11 28.07 -41.34
N ASP A 564 19.07 26.77 -41.06
CA ASP A 564 18.97 25.69 -42.03
C ASP A 564 17.83 24.73 -41.67
N SER A 565 16.69 24.93 -42.33
CA SER A 565 15.50 24.07 -42.18
C SER A 565 15.72 22.59 -42.58
N THR A 566 16.84 22.26 -43.24
CA THR A 566 17.20 20.88 -43.62
C THR A 566 18.14 20.20 -42.63
N PHE A 567 18.60 20.91 -41.60
CA PHE A 567 19.45 20.36 -40.55
C PHE A 567 18.72 19.27 -39.76
N GLN A 568 19.26 18.05 -39.78
CA GLN A 568 18.81 16.94 -38.95
C GLN A 568 19.87 16.64 -37.88
N PRO A 569 19.49 16.57 -36.60
CA PRO A 569 20.40 16.15 -35.53
C PRO A 569 20.98 14.77 -35.86
N THR A 570 22.31 14.65 -35.87
CA THR A 570 22.99 13.42 -36.25
C THR A 570 22.87 12.36 -35.14
N LEU A 571 21.76 11.63 -35.10
CA LEU A 571 21.63 10.38 -34.35
C LEU A 571 22.07 9.21 -35.27
N GLY A 572 23.36 8.87 -35.18
CA GLY A 572 23.95 7.57 -35.51
C GLY A 572 23.49 6.84 -36.77
N LEU A 573 24.20 7.03 -37.88
CA LEU A 573 24.20 6.09 -39.02
C LEU A 573 24.96 4.80 -38.63
N VAL A 574 24.22 3.77 -38.21
CA VAL A 574 24.65 2.37 -38.29
C VAL A 574 23.55 1.58 -39.00
N PRO A 575 23.78 1.02 -40.20
CA PRO A 575 22.80 0.17 -40.87
C PRO A 575 22.71 -1.18 -40.15
N GLY A 576 21.56 -1.49 -39.53
CA GLY A 576 21.29 -2.81 -38.98
C GLY A 576 20.57 -2.86 -37.62
N ALA A 577 20.39 -1.74 -36.93
CA ALA A 577 19.54 -1.69 -35.74
C ALA A 577 18.10 -1.37 -36.15
N GLN A 578 17.17 -2.29 -35.87
CA GLN A 578 15.75 -1.99 -35.93
C GLN A 578 15.45 -0.78 -35.04
N LYS A 579 14.69 0.17 -35.60
CA LYS A 579 14.22 1.37 -34.91
C LYS A 579 13.29 0.98 -33.75
N THR A 580 13.82 0.99 -32.54
CA THR A 580 13.06 1.48 -31.37
C THR A 580 13.64 2.83 -31.01
N SER A 581 13.31 3.83 -31.83
CA SER A 581 13.38 5.22 -31.39
C SER A 581 12.28 5.40 -30.35
N VAL A 582 12.63 5.29 -29.08
CA VAL A 582 11.84 5.95 -28.04
C VAL A 582 12.12 7.44 -28.24
N GLU A 583 11.40 8.06 -29.16
CA GLU A 583 11.10 9.48 -29.03
C GLU A 583 10.54 9.64 -27.61
N VAL A 584 11.12 10.52 -26.80
CA VAL A 584 10.44 10.98 -25.59
C VAL A 584 9.29 11.85 -26.11
N GLN A 585 8.24 11.19 -26.58
CA GLN A 585 6.96 11.80 -26.86
C GLN A 585 6.52 12.46 -25.55
N ALA A 586 6.07 13.71 -25.64
CA ALA A 586 5.33 14.32 -24.54
C ALA A 586 4.30 13.29 -24.05
N PRO A 587 4.17 13.06 -22.73
CA PRO A 587 3.33 11.98 -22.22
C PRO A 587 1.94 12.11 -22.81
N LYS A 588 1.54 11.15 -23.65
CA LYS A 588 0.19 11.09 -24.19
C LYS A 588 -0.78 11.08 -23.01
N PRO A 589 -1.88 11.85 -23.06
CA PRO A 589 -2.88 11.81 -22.00
C PRO A 589 -3.40 10.38 -21.86
N LEU A 590 -3.45 9.90 -20.62
CA LEU A 590 -4.00 8.58 -20.31
C LEU A 590 -5.46 8.52 -20.77
N THR A 591 -5.77 7.48 -21.51
CA THR A 591 -7.07 7.19 -22.09
C THR A 591 -7.83 6.16 -21.24
N ALA A 592 -9.12 5.97 -21.52
CA ALA A 592 -9.91 4.93 -20.87
C ALA A 592 -9.33 3.52 -21.10
N GLU A 593 -8.63 3.30 -22.22
CA GLU A 593 -8.01 2.03 -22.59
C GLU A 593 -6.84 1.69 -21.68
N ASP A 594 -6.09 2.69 -21.22
CA ASP A 594 -4.98 2.52 -20.26
C ASP A 594 -5.47 2.05 -18.87
N PHE A 595 -6.78 2.14 -18.62
CA PHE A 595 -7.47 1.70 -17.41
C PHE A 595 -8.24 0.39 -17.62
N ARG A 596 -7.86 -0.41 -18.62
CA ARG A 596 -8.39 -1.76 -18.83
C ARG A 596 -7.38 -2.81 -18.42
N ILE A 597 -7.88 -3.87 -17.79
CA ILE A 597 -7.12 -5.08 -17.46
C ILE A 597 -7.65 -6.20 -18.36
N SER A 598 -6.79 -6.84 -19.15
CA SER A 598 -7.18 -8.06 -19.87
C SER A 598 -7.03 -9.29 -18.99
N LEU A 599 -8.00 -10.19 -19.09
CA LEU A 599 -7.94 -11.55 -18.56
C LEU A 599 -8.00 -12.50 -19.76
N GLY A 600 -6.86 -13.04 -20.15
CA GLY A 600 -6.73 -13.97 -21.25
C GLY A 600 -6.34 -15.34 -20.72
N VAL A 601 -5.04 -15.64 -20.77
CA VAL A 601 -4.44 -16.91 -20.35
C VAL A 601 -4.71 -17.21 -18.88
N GLU A 602 -4.81 -16.17 -18.04
CA GLU A 602 -5.06 -16.25 -16.60
C GLU A 602 -6.38 -16.97 -16.28
N ARG A 603 -7.37 -16.89 -17.19
CA ARG A 603 -8.71 -17.46 -17.02
C ARG A 603 -8.68 -18.97 -16.82
N PHE A 604 -7.81 -19.68 -17.54
CA PHE A 604 -7.65 -21.14 -17.41
C PHE A 604 -6.34 -21.54 -16.72
N ARG A 605 -5.30 -20.69 -16.79
CA ARG A 605 -4.02 -20.92 -16.11
C ARG A 605 -4.14 -20.91 -14.59
N CYS A 606 -4.91 -19.98 -14.01
CA CYS A 606 -5.02 -19.89 -12.56
C CYS A 606 -5.77 -21.06 -11.94
N PRO A 607 -6.92 -21.51 -12.46
CA PRO A 607 -7.60 -22.72 -11.97
C PRO A 607 -6.84 -24.01 -12.23
N GLU A 608 -5.98 -24.07 -13.28
CA GLU A 608 -5.20 -25.28 -13.59
C GLU A 608 -4.33 -25.74 -12.43
N ILE A 609 -3.94 -24.86 -11.49
CA ILE A 609 -3.16 -25.25 -10.30
C ILE A 609 -3.87 -26.29 -9.42
N VAL A 610 -5.19 -26.40 -9.51
CA VAL A 610 -5.96 -27.47 -8.83
C VAL A 610 -5.68 -28.84 -9.46
N MET A 611 -5.41 -28.86 -10.77
CA MET A 611 -5.00 -30.05 -11.54
C MET A 611 -3.48 -30.25 -11.55
N GLN A 612 -2.70 -29.16 -11.48
CA GLN A 612 -1.24 -29.14 -11.55
C GLN A 612 -0.64 -28.16 -10.52
N PRO A 613 -0.57 -28.52 -9.23
CA PRO A 613 -0.03 -27.66 -8.17
C PRO A 613 1.40 -27.15 -8.39
N THR A 614 2.20 -27.89 -9.16
CA THR A 614 3.60 -27.58 -9.44
C THR A 614 3.78 -26.25 -10.18
N MET A 615 2.75 -25.75 -10.89
CA MET A 615 2.75 -24.44 -11.56
C MET A 615 3.01 -23.26 -10.61
N VAL A 616 2.66 -23.42 -9.33
CA VAL A 616 2.90 -22.42 -8.27
C VAL A 616 4.00 -22.86 -7.30
N GLY A 617 4.81 -23.85 -7.69
CA GLY A 617 5.91 -24.37 -6.88
C GLY A 617 5.48 -25.25 -5.70
N VAL A 618 4.23 -25.72 -5.69
CA VAL A 618 3.77 -26.71 -4.70
C VAL A 618 4.10 -28.10 -5.22
N ASP A 619 5.05 -28.78 -4.58
CA ASP A 619 5.49 -30.13 -4.92
C ASP A 619 4.48 -31.19 -4.41
N GLN A 620 3.27 -31.13 -4.93
CA GLN A 620 2.18 -32.09 -4.66
C GLN A 620 1.39 -32.40 -5.92
N VAL A 621 0.61 -33.48 -5.83
CA VAL A 621 -0.23 -33.99 -6.91
C VAL A 621 -1.55 -33.22 -7.01
N GLY A 622 -2.10 -33.13 -8.22
CA GLY A 622 -3.43 -32.54 -8.47
C GLY A 622 -4.57 -33.55 -8.33
N ILE A 623 -5.81 -33.09 -8.53
CA ILE A 623 -7.02 -33.88 -8.23
C ILE A 623 -7.04 -35.25 -8.93
N GLY A 624 -6.70 -35.34 -10.22
CA GLY A 624 -6.73 -36.60 -10.96
C GLY A 624 -5.82 -37.68 -10.34
N GLU A 625 -4.59 -37.30 -10.00
CA GLU A 625 -3.62 -38.16 -9.35
C GLU A 625 -3.96 -38.46 -7.88
N MET A 626 -4.60 -37.51 -7.17
CA MET A 626 -5.10 -37.74 -5.82
C MET A 626 -6.15 -38.85 -5.78
N VAL A 627 -7.06 -38.90 -6.76
CA VAL A 627 -8.04 -39.97 -6.88
C VAL A 627 -7.35 -41.33 -7.04
N GLU A 628 -6.39 -41.45 -7.96
CA GLU A 628 -5.63 -42.70 -8.13
C GLU A 628 -4.83 -43.07 -6.88
N ALA A 629 -4.21 -42.10 -6.21
CA ALA A 629 -3.48 -42.32 -4.97
C ALA A 629 -4.39 -42.83 -3.86
N SER A 630 -5.62 -42.31 -3.75
CA SER A 630 -6.63 -42.78 -2.80
C SER A 630 -7.07 -44.20 -3.11
N LEU A 631 -7.40 -44.49 -4.38
CA LEU A 631 -7.80 -45.82 -4.83
C LEU A 631 -6.72 -46.87 -4.57
N ARG A 632 -5.44 -46.53 -4.81
CA ARG A 632 -4.30 -47.44 -4.58
C ARG A 632 -4.08 -47.80 -3.11
N ARG A 633 -4.56 -46.97 -2.18
CA ARG A 633 -4.49 -47.24 -0.73
C ARG A 633 -5.58 -48.19 -0.26
N LEU A 634 -6.61 -48.45 -1.07
CA LEU A 634 -7.67 -49.38 -0.74
C LEU A 634 -7.23 -50.83 -0.98
N PRO A 635 -7.64 -51.77 -0.11
CA PRO A 635 -7.58 -53.21 -0.41
C PRO A 635 -8.33 -53.55 -1.71
N GLU A 636 -7.86 -54.53 -2.48
CA GLU A 636 -8.39 -54.88 -3.81
C GLU A 636 -9.92 -55.08 -3.84
N ASN A 637 -10.48 -55.74 -2.82
CA ASN A 637 -11.93 -55.96 -2.72
C ASN A 637 -12.72 -54.65 -2.59
N LEU A 638 -12.18 -53.67 -1.86
CA LEU A 638 -12.80 -52.36 -1.66
C LEU A 638 -12.51 -51.42 -2.84
N HIS A 639 -11.34 -51.56 -3.45
CA HIS A 639 -10.96 -50.82 -4.66
C HIS A 639 -11.97 -51.03 -5.78
N GLN A 640 -12.32 -52.28 -6.08
CA GLN A 640 -13.30 -52.60 -7.13
C GLN A 640 -14.69 -52.07 -6.82
N LEU A 641 -15.07 -52.02 -5.54
CA LEU A 641 -16.35 -51.48 -5.09
C LEU A 641 -16.41 -49.96 -5.31
N VAL A 642 -15.38 -49.23 -4.86
CA VAL A 642 -15.29 -47.77 -4.99
C VAL A 642 -15.16 -47.33 -6.45
N VAL A 643 -14.40 -48.06 -7.27
CA VAL A 643 -14.21 -47.74 -8.70
C VAL A 643 -15.51 -47.85 -9.50
N LYS A 644 -16.36 -48.83 -9.19
CA LYS A 644 -17.67 -48.98 -9.83
C LYS A 644 -18.67 -47.92 -9.38
N GLY A 645 -18.42 -47.34 -8.20
CA GLY A 645 -19.25 -46.31 -7.61
C GLY A 645 -19.09 -44.94 -8.25
N THR A 646 -19.64 -43.94 -7.55
CA THR A 646 -19.67 -42.55 -8.02
C THR A 646 -18.47 -41.76 -7.50
N ILE A 647 -17.81 -41.00 -8.38
CA ILE A 647 -16.85 -39.96 -8.01
C ILE A 647 -17.60 -38.63 -7.93
N LEU A 648 -17.91 -38.19 -6.71
CA LEU A 648 -18.66 -36.96 -6.45
C LEU A 648 -17.72 -35.76 -6.28
N LEU A 649 -17.83 -34.75 -7.14
CA LEU A 649 -17.16 -33.46 -6.99
C LEU A 649 -18.04 -32.51 -6.17
N THR A 650 -17.48 -31.98 -5.08
CA THR A 650 -18.14 -31.01 -4.20
C THR A 650 -17.17 -29.91 -3.73
N GLY A 651 -17.69 -28.87 -3.09
CA GLY A 651 -16.95 -27.67 -2.68
C GLY A 651 -16.99 -26.54 -3.71
N GLY A 652 -16.41 -25.40 -3.35
CA GLY A 652 -16.49 -24.17 -4.17
C GLY A 652 -15.82 -24.29 -5.54
N ASN A 653 -14.70 -25.00 -5.64
CA ASN A 653 -14.00 -25.16 -6.91
C ASN A 653 -14.72 -26.12 -7.89
N ALA A 654 -15.70 -26.91 -7.41
CA ALA A 654 -16.56 -27.71 -8.28
C ALA A 654 -17.43 -26.86 -9.23
N LEU A 655 -17.49 -25.54 -9.00
CA LEU A 655 -18.19 -24.60 -9.87
C LEU A 655 -17.41 -24.18 -11.12
N PHE A 656 -16.10 -24.45 -11.19
CA PHE A 656 -15.36 -24.21 -12.43
C PHE A 656 -15.91 -25.06 -13.56
N SER A 657 -16.33 -24.41 -14.65
CA SER A 657 -16.75 -25.12 -15.86
C SER A 657 -15.59 -25.95 -16.42
N GLY A 658 -15.86 -27.17 -16.84
CA GLY A 658 -14.86 -28.09 -17.40
C GLY A 658 -14.16 -28.98 -16.38
N LEU A 659 -14.25 -28.73 -15.07
CA LEU A 659 -13.58 -29.57 -14.05
C LEU A 659 -14.06 -31.02 -14.10
N ASN A 660 -15.37 -31.23 -14.22
CA ASN A 660 -15.98 -32.55 -14.29
C ASN A 660 -15.46 -33.36 -15.49
N GLU A 661 -15.50 -32.75 -16.67
CA GLU A 661 -15.09 -33.35 -17.94
C GLU A 661 -13.58 -33.60 -17.97
N ARG A 662 -12.80 -32.64 -17.46
CA ARG A 662 -11.35 -32.73 -17.36
C ARG A 662 -10.94 -33.87 -16.44
N LEU A 663 -11.51 -33.95 -15.24
CA LEU A 663 -11.23 -35.04 -14.29
C LEU A 663 -11.62 -36.40 -14.87
N ALA A 664 -12.78 -36.50 -15.51
CA ALA A 664 -13.19 -37.74 -16.17
C ALA A 664 -12.22 -38.16 -17.28
N THR A 665 -11.66 -37.20 -18.02
CA THR A 665 -10.69 -37.44 -19.09
C THR A 665 -9.34 -37.91 -18.54
N GLU A 666 -8.83 -37.26 -17.48
CA GLU A 666 -7.59 -37.68 -16.82
C GLU A 666 -7.70 -39.08 -16.22
N LEU A 667 -8.82 -39.38 -15.55
CA LEU A 667 -9.08 -40.72 -15.01
C LEU A 667 -9.18 -41.76 -16.13
N ARG A 668 -9.86 -41.46 -17.24
CA ARG A 668 -9.91 -42.39 -18.39
C ARG A 668 -8.53 -42.71 -18.95
N ALA A 669 -7.60 -41.75 -18.91
CA ALA A 669 -6.25 -41.95 -19.42
C ALA A 669 -5.37 -42.83 -18.52
N CYS A 670 -5.60 -42.85 -17.20
CA CYS A 670 -4.80 -43.63 -16.25
C CYS A 670 -5.43 -44.97 -15.83
N ARG A 671 -6.74 -45.17 -16.03
CA ARG A 671 -7.46 -46.40 -15.67
C ARG A 671 -7.34 -47.49 -16.75
N PRO A 672 -7.46 -48.78 -16.38
CA PRO A 672 -7.51 -49.88 -17.34
C PRO A 672 -8.63 -49.70 -18.39
N PHE A 673 -8.36 -50.13 -19.63
CA PHE A 673 -9.33 -50.09 -20.71
C PHE A 673 -10.64 -50.79 -20.33
N GLY A 674 -11.79 -50.15 -20.61
CA GLY A 674 -13.11 -50.66 -20.24
C GLY A 674 -13.56 -50.35 -18.81
N SER A 675 -12.75 -49.66 -18.00
CA SER A 675 -13.17 -49.19 -16.67
C SER A 675 -14.37 -48.25 -16.76
N THR A 676 -15.40 -48.50 -15.94
CA THR A 676 -16.53 -47.58 -15.77
C THR A 676 -16.09 -46.39 -14.91
N ILE A 677 -16.19 -45.17 -15.42
CA ILE A 677 -15.86 -43.94 -14.68
C ILE A 677 -17.10 -43.05 -14.67
N ARG A 678 -17.64 -42.82 -13.48
CA ARG A 678 -18.81 -41.96 -13.25
C ARG A 678 -18.43 -40.79 -12.35
N VAL A 679 -17.97 -39.69 -12.97
CA VAL A 679 -17.73 -38.42 -12.29
C VAL A 679 -19.00 -37.59 -12.35
N VAL A 680 -19.50 -37.17 -11.19
CA VAL A 680 -20.70 -36.31 -11.08
C VAL A 680 -20.41 -35.11 -10.21
N LYS A 681 -21.06 -33.98 -10.51
CA LYS A 681 -21.06 -32.80 -9.65
C LYS A 681 -22.16 -32.95 -8.60
N ALA A 682 -21.90 -32.51 -7.38
CA ALA A 682 -22.93 -32.39 -6.36
C ALA A 682 -24.09 -31.49 -6.83
N ALA A 683 -25.30 -31.78 -6.34
CA ALA A 683 -26.50 -31.04 -6.72
C ALA A 683 -26.40 -29.55 -6.35
N ASN A 684 -25.87 -29.25 -5.16
CA ASN A 684 -25.47 -27.91 -4.75
C ASN A 684 -24.11 -27.97 -4.04
N PRO A 685 -22.98 -27.85 -4.77
CA PRO A 685 -21.64 -28.00 -4.21
C PRO A 685 -21.28 -27.01 -3.09
N LEU A 686 -22.03 -25.91 -2.96
CA LEU A 686 -21.81 -24.90 -1.93
C LEU A 686 -22.56 -25.18 -0.62
N LEU A 687 -23.79 -25.72 -0.72
CA LEU A 687 -24.68 -25.89 0.44
C LEU A 687 -24.87 -27.36 0.85
N ASP A 688 -24.48 -28.32 0.04
CA ASP A 688 -24.76 -29.74 0.32
C ASP A 688 -24.04 -30.26 1.57
N ALA A 689 -22.88 -29.70 1.92
CA ALA A 689 -22.21 -30.00 3.19
C ALA A 689 -23.08 -29.61 4.39
N TRP A 690 -23.60 -28.37 4.40
CA TRP A 690 -24.50 -27.90 5.44
C TRP A 690 -25.83 -28.68 5.45
N ARG A 691 -26.42 -28.97 4.29
CA ARG A 691 -27.67 -29.77 4.20
C ARG A 691 -27.48 -31.19 4.72
N GLY A 692 -26.36 -31.82 4.39
CA GLY A 692 -26.01 -33.13 4.90
C GLY A 692 -25.82 -33.13 6.41
N ALA A 693 -25.14 -32.13 6.95
CA ALA A 693 -24.98 -31.95 8.38
C ALA A 693 -26.32 -31.69 9.07
N SER A 694 -27.17 -30.83 8.50
CA SER A 694 -28.52 -30.52 8.99
C SER A 694 -29.41 -31.76 9.09
N ARG A 695 -29.44 -32.59 8.04
CA ARG A 695 -30.19 -33.85 8.02
C ARG A 695 -29.61 -34.89 8.98
N TYR A 696 -28.28 -34.94 9.12
CA TYR A 696 -27.64 -35.81 10.09
C TYR A 696 -27.99 -35.40 11.52
N ALA A 697 -27.95 -34.11 11.82
CA ALA A 697 -28.27 -33.55 13.13
C ALA A 697 -29.72 -33.80 13.54
N ASP A 698 -30.65 -33.79 12.59
CA ASP A 698 -32.07 -34.07 12.85
C ASP A 698 -32.35 -35.55 13.16
N SER A 699 -31.39 -36.43 12.83
CA SER A 699 -31.50 -37.86 13.13
C SER A 699 -31.20 -38.18 14.59
N SER A 700 -31.70 -39.34 15.05
CA SER A 700 -31.36 -39.87 16.38
C SER A 700 -29.86 -40.20 16.55
N ALA A 701 -29.07 -40.21 15.45
CA ALA A 701 -27.66 -40.52 15.47
C ALA A 701 -26.86 -39.45 16.23
N LEU A 702 -27.21 -38.17 16.07
CA LEU A 702 -26.47 -37.09 16.74
C LEU A 702 -26.46 -37.30 18.26
N ARG A 703 -27.61 -37.61 18.87
CA ARG A 703 -27.72 -37.84 20.31
C ARG A 703 -26.84 -38.99 20.81
N LYS A 704 -26.60 -40.01 19.97
CA LYS A 704 -25.77 -41.18 20.31
C LYS A 704 -24.27 -40.91 20.19
N PHE A 705 -23.89 -40.05 19.25
CA PHE A 705 -22.49 -39.76 18.90
C PHE A 705 -22.08 -38.33 19.24
N SER A 706 -22.82 -37.65 20.13
CA SER A 706 -22.38 -36.39 20.69
C SER A 706 -21.51 -36.64 21.92
N PHE A 707 -20.52 -35.78 22.11
CA PHE A 707 -19.73 -35.69 23.33
C PHE A 707 -20.42 -34.68 24.25
N THR A 708 -20.85 -35.11 25.43
CA THR A 708 -21.65 -34.27 26.34
C THR A 708 -20.77 -33.38 27.22
N LYS A 709 -21.38 -32.35 27.84
CA LYS A 709 -20.70 -31.54 28.85
C LYS A 709 -20.23 -32.38 30.03
N GLU A 710 -21.04 -33.34 30.45
CA GLU A 710 -20.70 -34.31 31.50
C GLU A 710 -19.46 -35.14 31.11
N ASP A 711 -19.41 -35.65 29.86
CA ASP A 711 -18.22 -36.35 29.35
C ASP A 711 -16.98 -35.44 29.36
N TYR A 712 -17.14 -34.16 29.01
CA TYR A 712 -16.05 -33.19 28.98
C TYR A 712 -15.52 -32.90 30.39
N GLU A 713 -16.40 -32.67 31.37
CA GLU A 713 -16.02 -32.42 32.77
C GLU A 713 -15.36 -33.65 33.41
N GLU A 714 -15.82 -34.86 33.11
CA GLU A 714 -15.28 -36.09 33.70
C GLU A 714 -13.98 -36.57 33.02
N LYS A 715 -13.92 -36.53 31.68
CA LYS A 715 -12.87 -37.19 30.88
C LYS A 715 -11.88 -36.20 30.27
N GLY A 716 -12.24 -34.92 30.24
CA GLY A 716 -11.46 -33.85 29.62
C GLY A 716 -11.42 -33.89 28.09
N GLN A 717 -10.82 -32.85 27.51
CA GLN A 717 -10.70 -32.68 26.05
C GLN A 717 -9.92 -33.80 25.33
N ASP A 718 -9.00 -34.49 26.01
CA ASP A 718 -8.19 -35.53 25.37
C ASP A 718 -9.02 -36.76 24.95
N TRP A 719 -10.18 -36.97 25.56
CA TRP A 719 -11.07 -38.06 25.19
C TRP A 719 -11.70 -37.88 23.79
N LEU A 720 -11.83 -36.63 23.33
CA LEU A 720 -12.34 -36.30 21.98
C LEU A 720 -11.50 -36.90 20.86
N ARG A 721 -10.24 -37.28 21.12
CA ARG A 721 -9.38 -37.99 20.16
C ARG A 721 -9.91 -39.36 19.78
N LYS A 722 -10.59 -40.01 20.71
CA LYS A 722 -11.19 -41.35 20.53
C LYS A 722 -12.61 -41.26 19.99
N HIS A 723 -13.25 -40.10 20.14
CA HIS A 723 -14.61 -39.86 19.68
C HIS A 723 -14.62 -39.70 18.16
N LYS A 724 -15.35 -40.58 17.48
CA LYS A 724 -15.52 -40.56 16.02
C LYS A 724 -17.01 -40.56 15.71
N LEU A 725 -17.43 -39.65 14.83
CA LEU A 725 -18.78 -39.65 14.31
C LEU A 725 -18.99 -40.86 13.39
N ILE A 726 -20.10 -41.56 13.56
CA ILE A 726 -20.52 -42.67 12.69
C ILE A 726 -21.60 -42.14 11.75
N TYR A 727 -21.36 -42.22 10.44
CA TYR A 727 -22.19 -41.57 9.42
C TYR A 727 -23.33 -42.46 8.90
N SER A 728 -23.13 -43.77 8.88
CA SER A 728 -24.05 -44.80 8.36
C SER A 728 -25.39 -44.88 9.10
N HIS A 729 -25.44 -44.41 10.35
CA HIS A 729 -26.68 -44.37 11.14
C HIS A 729 -27.68 -43.30 10.69
N ALA A 730 -27.32 -42.41 9.75
CA ALA A 730 -28.24 -41.44 9.18
C ALA A 730 -29.40 -42.08 8.36
N ASN A 731 -29.31 -43.39 8.07
CA ASN A 731 -30.26 -44.11 7.23
C ASN A 731 -31.39 -44.85 7.98
N THR A 732 -31.53 -44.72 9.29
CA THR A 732 -32.74 -45.22 9.97
C THR A 732 -33.82 -44.16 9.97
N PHE A 733 -34.40 -43.87 8.81
CA PHE A 733 -35.72 -43.27 8.69
C PHE A 733 -36.64 -44.29 8.03
N SER A 734 -37.66 -44.68 8.77
CA SER A 734 -38.80 -45.51 8.36
C SER A 734 -39.68 -44.80 7.33
#